data_AF-A0A3F3PYN9-F1
#
_entry.id   AF-A0A3F3PYN9-F1
#
_cell.length_a   1.000
_cell.length_b   1.000
_cell.length_c   1.000
_cell.angle_alpha   90.00
_cell.angle_beta   90.00
_cell.angle_gamma   90.00
#
_symmetry.space_group_name_H-M   'P 1'
#
loop_
_entity.id
_entity.type
_entity.pdbx_description
1 polymer ?
#
loop_
_entity_poly.entity_id
_entity_poly.type
_entity_poly.pdbx_seq_one_letter_code
_entity_poly.pdbx_strand_id
1 'polypeptide(L)'
;MGSSLSSVSNSSTEDIVIVGAGASGIAVLLRLIEHAKDGKKIPPIIVVEKASPPGPGLAYSAACTGTILNMHTDTMGLYYNDPKHFTRWRSELASGPFPSRSQYGEYLEAMWSEILSQAQQMGLDISIIQDEVSDIDRHDDSTFTLTLTGGRRLAAQSVVLALGNYTSTLNTHLLNQPGFFPSPWPTSQLKTIPADASVLIIGSRLSAVDAALFLSKNGHKGPLTFMSRSGRLPKVQGEPEPYPRRYTLHTLARYIESNPADGLVKLTTTLMDEIDGVNNGDWTWIQKHASPLAELRADLFAAQGGNVHWQTVLRHTAPVIERYWHCLPLESQKLFMAKFFTPWMRYRHGMPVQNAQKILNLMETSQLSVVAGEAVHWDEGEGAFIAQTTSGPIEASYVIEATGQESHLDRIPSPLVQSAVRKGLFTPHPMGGVDVDFHTLCTSTPGLYTMGSLTRGTHFYVSAIDRTAAHAARIADALVGEPPARPVHIAIFLGADVASHLIASDLVPLLLAEGHMPFLFLSSSKQTPSLEESDSRPFDLRKLEFFERELFRKHLCPRLKEHSFKGARHMTVEQMQTAYGVLVQEIPDTKGASVGRMLQKYFIDVGISLTCAEAPDQDVIAYLSSSSRYLLALDAGVLSAPWDSKKAGAKFGYTLREFHEDGKLGDVIDRRTTPVGESAAMLTGVGKEYALGVQMAVDAIKLVSRGKPLSDVACPRSSDTSRHCYLSAEELWKYCHERRIELVDDKRVVEMLVESFAPLEKREVLRKELDGVVQEWYAKQEVRDSKE
;
A
#
# COMPACT_ATOMS: atom_id res chain seq x y z
N MET A 1 -33.85 43.07 -29.31
CA MET A 1 -34.25 42.99 -27.90
C MET A 1 -33.92 41.58 -27.43
N GLY A 2 -33.01 41.26 -26.52
CA GLY A 2 -31.96 41.96 -25.80
C GLY A 2 -31.00 40.85 -25.38
N SER A 3 -29.71 41.05 -25.60
CA SER A 3 -28.62 40.13 -25.27
C SER A 3 -28.51 39.91 -23.76
N SER A 4 -28.39 38.66 -23.32
CA SER A 4 -27.85 38.32 -22.00
C SER A 4 -26.51 37.64 -22.20
N LEU A 5 -25.47 38.47 -22.30
CA LEU A 5 -24.10 38.11 -21.93
C LEU A 5 -24.11 37.70 -20.45
N SER A 6 -24.14 36.40 -20.16
CA SER A 6 -23.82 35.90 -18.83
C SER A 6 -22.31 35.93 -18.67
N SER A 7 -21.89 36.89 -17.84
CA SER A 7 -20.56 37.18 -17.33
C SER A 7 -19.65 35.96 -17.15
N VAL A 8 -18.42 36.11 -17.66
CA VAL A 8 -17.22 35.39 -17.23
C VAL A 8 -17.14 35.49 -15.70
N SER A 9 -17.33 34.37 -15.01
CA SER A 9 -16.99 34.29 -13.59
C SER A 9 -15.49 34.47 -13.46
N ASN A 10 -15.04 35.52 -12.79
CA ASN A 10 -13.67 35.66 -12.32
C ASN A 10 -13.31 34.40 -11.51
N SER A 11 -12.52 33.50 -12.11
CA SER A 11 -11.91 32.38 -11.39
C SER A 11 -11.08 32.95 -10.24
N SER A 12 -11.33 32.47 -9.03
CA SER A 12 -10.62 32.97 -7.86
C SER A 12 -9.15 32.57 -7.98
N THR A 13 -8.23 33.41 -7.56
CA THR A 13 -6.79 33.13 -7.60
C THR A 13 -6.37 32.11 -6.53
N GLU A 14 -7.25 31.21 -6.09
CA GLU A 14 -6.95 30.06 -5.21
C GLU A 14 -7.29 28.71 -5.89
N ASP A 15 -7.76 28.71 -7.15
CA ASP A 15 -8.30 27.53 -7.82
C ASP A 15 -7.24 26.44 -8.11
N ILE A 16 -7.67 25.17 -8.04
CA ILE A 16 -6.91 23.99 -8.47
C ILE A 16 -7.46 23.51 -9.82
N VAL A 17 -6.59 23.34 -10.81
CA VAL A 17 -6.95 22.70 -12.09
C VAL A 17 -6.31 21.32 -12.19
N ILE A 18 -7.12 20.28 -12.38
CA ILE A 18 -6.65 18.91 -12.62
C ILE A 18 -6.89 18.57 -14.10
N VAL A 19 -5.82 18.28 -14.84
CA VAL A 19 -5.88 17.90 -16.26
C VAL A 19 -5.79 16.40 -16.38
N GLY A 20 -6.91 15.78 -16.81
CA GLY A 20 -7.10 14.34 -16.90
C GLY A 20 -7.93 13.79 -15.73
N ALA A 21 -9.02 13.12 -16.05
CA ALA A 21 -9.93 12.45 -15.12
C ALA A 21 -9.86 10.92 -15.25
N GLY A 22 -8.70 10.38 -15.62
CA GLY A 22 -8.42 8.95 -15.50
C GLY A 22 -8.15 8.53 -14.04
N ALA A 23 -7.71 7.28 -13.84
CA ALA A 23 -7.37 6.74 -12.52
C ALA A 23 -6.48 7.67 -11.66
N SER A 24 -5.50 8.32 -12.27
CA SER A 24 -4.60 9.28 -11.59
C SER A 24 -5.33 10.52 -11.06
N GLY A 25 -6.13 11.19 -11.89
CA GLY A 25 -6.87 12.39 -11.48
C GLY A 25 -7.96 12.08 -10.46
N ILE A 26 -8.65 10.95 -10.62
CA ILE A 26 -9.65 10.46 -9.66
C ILE A 26 -9.01 10.18 -8.30
N ALA A 27 -7.83 9.54 -8.26
CA ALA A 27 -7.14 9.28 -7.00
C ALA A 27 -6.74 10.57 -6.27
N VAL A 28 -6.33 11.62 -7.00
CA VAL A 28 -6.02 12.93 -6.40
C VAL A 28 -7.27 13.52 -5.75
N LEU A 29 -8.39 13.49 -6.46
CA LEU A 29 -9.67 13.98 -5.96
C LEU A 29 -10.16 13.20 -4.75
N LEU A 30 -10.09 11.86 -4.76
CA LEU A 30 -10.44 11.03 -3.60
C LEU A 30 -9.66 11.45 -2.36
N ARG A 31 -8.34 11.68 -2.50
CA ARG A 31 -7.53 12.13 -1.37
C ARG A 31 -7.89 13.54 -0.91
N LEU A 32 -8.20 14.47 -1.82
CA LEU A 32 -8.66 15.81 -1.43
C LEU A 32 -9.99 15.75 -0.67
N ILE A 33 -10.90 14.83 -1.03
CA ILE A 33 -12.13 14.58 -0.27
C ILE A 33 -11.82 14.02 1.13
N GLU A 34 -10.86 13.11 1.28
CA GLU A 34 -10.41 12.65 2.60
C GLU A 34 -9.86 13.80 3.46
N HIS A 35 -9.05 14.68 2.88
CA HIS A 35 -8.56 15.87 3.59
C HIS A 35 -9.69 16.80 4.02
N ALA A 36 -10.71 16.98 3.18
CA ALA A 36 -11.89 17.74 3.54
C ALA A 36 -12.64 17.11 4.73
N LYS A 37 -12.72 15.77 4.80
CA LYS A 37 -13.32 15.04 5.94
C LYS A 37 -12.50 15.24 7.22
N ASP A 38 -11.18 15.35 7.09
CA ASP A 38 -10.24 15.71 8.16
C ASP A 38 -10.29 17.22 8.52
N GLY A 39 -11.21 18.00 7.93
CA GLY A 39 -11.43 19.41 8.25
C GLY A 39 -10.52 20.39 7.51
N LYS A 40 -9.79 19.95 6.48
CA LYS A 40 -8.98 20.84 5.63
C LYS A 40 -9.87 21.66 4.69
N LYS A 41 -9.53 22.95 4.52
CA LYS A 41 -10.13 23.80 3.49
C LYS A 41 -9.61 23.33 2.13
N ILE A 42 -10.52 22.96 1.23
CA ILE A 42 -10.20 22.63 -0.16
C ILE A 42 -10.69 23.79 -1.05
N PRO A 43 -9.80 24.42 -1.85
CA PRO A 43 -10.20 25.43 -2.83
C PRO A 43 -11.10 24.87 -3.94
N PRO A 44 -11.78 25.71 -4.74
CA PRO A 44 -12.51 25.27 -5.92
C PRO A 44 -11.63 24.45 -6.86
N ILE A 45 -12.19 23.37 -7.42
CA ILE A 45 -11.49 22.45 -8.31
C ILE A 45 -12.17 22.43 -9.68
N ILE A 46 -11.37 22.63 -10.73
CA ILE A 46 -11.79 22.45 -12.12
C ILE A 46 -11.05 21.24 -12.69
N VAL A 47 -11.81 20.23 -13.10
CA VAL A 47 -11.28 19.06 -13.79
C VAL A 47 -11.44 19.26 -15.30
N VAL A 48 -10.37 19.08 -16.08
CA VAL A 48 -10.42 19.15 -17.55
C VAL A 48 -10.15 17.76 -18.10
N GLU A 49 -11.12 17.19 -18.81
CA GLU A 49 -11.03 15.85 -19.39
C GLU A 49 -11.58 15.86 -20.83
N LYS A 50 -10.85 15.27 -21.77
CA LYS A 50 -11.26 15.26 -23.17
C LYS A 50 -12.25 14.16 -23.51
N ALA A 51 -12.21 13.05 -22.79
CA ALA A 51 -13.08 11.89 -23.00
C ALA A 51 -14.36 11.99 -22.14
N SER A 52 -15.42 11.33 -22.61
CA SER A 52 -16.63 11.10 -21.83
C SER A 52 -17.03 9.63 -21.95
N PRO A 53 -17.39 8.95 -20.84
CA PRO A 53 -17.41 9.44 -19.46
C PRO A 53 -16.00 9.61 -18.83
N PRO A 54 -15.86 10.39 -17.75
CA PRO A 54 -14.64 10.43 -16.93
C PRO A 54 -14.36 9.08 -16.26
N GLY A 55 -13.08 8.76 -16.06
CA GLY A 55 -12.63 7.57 -15.32
C GLY A 55 -11.89 6.55 -16.18
N PRO A 56 -12.55 5.85 -17.12
CA PRO A 56 -11.97 4.69 -17.80
C PRO A 56 -10.67 4.98 -18.57
N GLY A 57 -10.49 6.22 -19.04
CA GLY A 57 -9.36 6.60 -19.88
C GLY A 57 -9.19 5.66 -21.09
N LEU A 58 -7.99 5.62 -21.67
CA LEU A 58 -7.76 4.79 -22.86
C LEU A 58 -7.84 3.28 -22.54
N ALA A 59 -7.16 2.86 -21.47
CA ALA A 59 -6.86 1.45 -21.20
C ALA A 59 -7.99 0.67 -20.49
N TYR A 60 -9.00 1.37 -19.94
CA TYR A 60 -10.14 0.75 -19.25
C TYR A 60 -11.48 1.09 -19.88
N SER A 61 -11.48 1.85 -20.99
CA SER A 61 -12.69 2.14 -21.76
C SER A 61 -13.34 0.88 -22.34
N ALA A 62 -14.62 1.00 -22.68
CA ALA A 62 -15.38 -0.02 -23.44
C ALA A 62 -14.68 -0.40 -24.77
N ALA A 63 -13.87 0.49 -25.34
CA ALA A 63 -13.08 0.25 -26.54
C ALA A 63 -11.97 -0.81 -26.36
N CYS A 64 -11.69 -1.21 -25.11
CA CYS A 64 -10.75 -2.27 -24.76
C CYS A 64 -11.42 -3.57 -24.30
N THR A 65 -12.75 -3.69 -24.47
CA THR A 65 -13.52 -4.89 -24.09
C THR A 65 -12.90 -6.16 -24.68
N GLY A 66 -12.73 -7.18 -23.84
CA GLY A 66 -12.13 -8.46 -24.22
C GLY A 66 -10.69 -8.66 -23.77
N THR A 67 -10.08 -7.65 -23.16
CA THR A 67 -8.80 -7.74 -22.45
C THR A 67 -9.02 -7.74 -20.94
N ILE A 68 -8.08 -8.33 -20.20
CA ILE A 68 -8.14 -8.44 -18.74
C ILE A 68 -7.10 -7.53 -18.06
N LEU A 69 -7.28 -7.29 -16.77
CA LEU A 69 -6.24 -6.70 -15.95
C LEU A 69 -5.04 -7.64 -15.84
N ASN A 70 -3.85 -7.05 -15.76
CA ASN A 70 -2.61 -7.80 -15.53
C ASN A 70 -2.16 -7.76 -14.06
N MET A 71 -2.82 -6.96 -13.24
CA MET A 71 -2.59 -6.83 -11.80
C MET A 71 -3.71 -7.52 -11.03
N HIS A 72 -3.35 -8.09 -9.88
CA HIS A 72 -4.29 -8.71 -8.96
C HIS A 72 -5.21 -7.63 -8.34
N THR A 73 -6.51 -7.93 -8.19
CA THR A 73 -7.48 -6.94 -7.72
C THR A 73 -7.18 -6.33 -6.36
N ASP A 74 -6.49 -7.07 -5.50
CA ASP A 74 -6.03 -6.60 -4.18
C ASP A 74 -5.05 -5.41 -4.22
N THR A 75 -4.59 -5.02 -5.41
CA THR A 75 -3.66 -3.89 -5.63
C THR A 75 -4.25 -2.82 -6.55
N MET A 76 -5.56 -2.88 -6.83
CA MET A 76 -6.24 -2.04 -7.82
C MET A 76 -7.17 -0.98 -7.20
N GLY A 77 -7.26 -0.87 -5.87
CA GLY A 77 -7.98 0.21 -5.19
C GLY A 77 -7.31 1.58 -5.41
N LEU A 78 -8.13 2.64 -5.50
CA LEU A 78 -7.63 4.03 -5.66
C LEU A 78 -7.36 4.75 -4.34
N TYR A 79 -7.87 4.25 -3.22
CA TYR A 79 -7.55 4.77 -1.89
C TYR A 79 -6.15 4.30 -1.51
N TYR A 80 -5.26 5.25 -1.18
CA TYR A 80 -3.84 4.97 -0.90
C TYR A 80 -3.62 3.96 0.23
N ASN A 81 -4.41 4.09 1.30
CA ASN A 81 -4.35 3.20 2.47
C ASN A 81 -5.29 1.99 2.37
N ASP A 82 -5.99 1.81 1.24
CA ASP A 82 -6.90 0.70 1.02
C ASP A 82 -6.80 0.13 -0.42
N PRO A 83 -5.69 -0.55 -0.73
CA PRO A 83 -5.47 -1.13 -2.06
C PRO A 83 -6.48 -2.23 -2.42
N LYS A 84 -7.17 -2.81 -1.43
CA LYS A 84 -8.19 -3.86 -1.59
C LYS A 84 -9.59 -3.30 -1.83
N HIS A 85 -9.77 -1.97 -1.90
CA HIS A 85 -11.06 -1.35 -2.14
C HIS A 85 -11.76 -1.93 -3.37
N PHE A 86 -11.05 -2.03 -4.51
CA PHE A 86 -11.61 -2.59 -5.74
C PHE A 86 -12.07 -4.05 -5.57
N THR A 87 -11.29 -4.89 -4.86
CA THR A 87 -11.69 -6.28 -4.58
C THR A 87 -13.04 -6.32 -3.83
N ARG A 88 -13.26 -5.45 -2.84
CA ARG A 88 -14.50 -5.42 -2.06
C ARG A 88 -15.67 -4.75 -2.79
N TRP A 89 -15.37 -3.80 -3.68
CA TRP A 89 -16.38 -3.12 -4.49
C TRP A 89 -17.02 -4.04 -5.55
N ARG A 90 -16.25 -5.00 -6.08
CA ARG A 90 -16.74 -5.95 -7.09
C ARG A 90 -17.88 -6.82 -6.56
N SER A 91 -18.99 -6.84 -7.27
CA SER A 91 -20.09 -7.79 -7.05
C SER A 91 -19.84 -9.15 -7.68
N GLU A 92 -19.12 -9.20 -8.81
CA GLU A 92 -18.78 -10.44 -9.53
C GLU A 92 -17.35 -10.91 -9.21
N LEU A 93 -17.25 -11.97 -8.42
CA LEU A 93 -15.98 -12.62 -8.06
C LEU A 93 -15.62 -13.79 -8.99
N ALA A 94 -16.55 -14.27 -9.81
CA ALA A 94 -16.38 -15.45 -10.67
C ALA A 94 -15.29 -15.28 -11.75
N SER A 95 -15.02 -14.04 -12.19
CA SER A 95 -13.93 -13.72 -13.12
C SER A 95 -12.52 -13.83 -12.51
N GLY A 96 -12.44 -14.21 -11.23
CA GLY A 96 -11.18 -14.41 -10.51
C GLY A 96 -10.46 -13.10 -10.19
N PRO A 97 -9.16 -13.17 -9.88
CA PRO A 97 -8.38 -12.01 -9.43
C PRO A 97 -7.93 -11.06 -10.55
N PHE A 98 -8.24 -11.38 -11.81
CA PHE A 98 -7.87 -10.60 -13.00
C PHE A 98 -9.11 -10.33 -13.87
N PRO A 99 -10.06 -9.50 -13.40
CA PRO A 99 -11.28 -9.17 -14.13
C PRO A 99 -10.98 -8.41 -15.43
N SER A 100 -12.02 -8.17 -16.22
CA SER A 100 -11.89 -7.40 -17.46
C SER A 100 -11.43 -5.97 -17.20
N ARG A 101 -10.74 -5.36 -18.16
CA ARG A 101 -10.38 -3.94 -18.07
C ARG A 101 -11.60 -3.02 -18.06
N SER A 102 -12.69 -3.38 -18.74
CA SER A 102 -13.94 -2.62 -18.72
C SER A 102 -14.61 -2.62 -17.35
N GLN A 103 -14.58 -3.74 -16.61
CA GLN A 103 -15.05 -3.78 -15.21
C GLN A 103 -14.25 -2.85 -14.29
N TYR A 104 -12.95 -2.67 -14.56
CA TYR A 104 -12.18 -1.64 -13.85
C TYR A 104 -12.60 -0.22 -14.27
N GLY A 105 -12.93 -0.01 -15.55
CA GLY A 105 -13.52 1.24 -16.02
C GLY A 105 -14.81 1.61 -15.28
N GLU A 106 -15.72 0.64 -15.09
CA GLU A 106 -16.95 0.81 -14.30
C GLU A 106 -16.66 1.24 -12.84
N TYR A 107 -15.62 0.66 -12.23
CA TYR A 107 -15.16 1.08 -10.91
C TYR A 107 -14.68 2.53 -10.90
N LEU A 108 -13.91 2.96 -11.91
CA LEU A 108 -13.44 4.35 -12.01
C LEU A 108 -14.61 5.34 -12.18
N GLU A 109 -15.62 5.00 -12.98
CA GLU A 109 -16.84 5.81 -13.13
C GLU A 109 -17.64 5.88 -11.81
N ALA A 110 -17.68 4.78 -11.05
CA ALA A 110 -18.31 4.75 -9.73
C ALA A 110 -17.56 5.64 -8.72
N MET A 111 -16.23 5.61 -8.71
CA MET A 111 -15.42 6.50 -7.86
C MET A 111 -15.60 7.97 -8.23
N TRP A 112 -15.67 8.30 -9.52
CA TRP A 112 -16.02 9.65 -9.96
C TRP A 112 -17.39 10.10 -9.44
N SER A 113 -18.40 9.23 -9.53
CA SER A 113 -19.75 9.52 -9.03
C SER A 113 -19.78 9.70 -7.50
N GLU A 114 -19.00 8.89 -6.78
CA GLU A 114 -18.84 8.99 -5.34
C GLU A 114 -18.21 10.33 -4.93
N ILE A 115 -17.16 10.78 -5.63
CA ILE A 115 -16.52 12.09 -5.39
C ILE A 115 -17.54 13.22 -5.51
N LEU A 116 -18.33 13.26 -6.59
CA LEU A 116 -19.32 14.32 -6.80
C LEU A 116 -20.39 14.32 -5.71
N SER A 117 -20.86 13.13 -5.31
CA SER A 117 -21.84 12.98 -4.22
C SER A 117 -21.28 13.49 -2.88
N GLN A 118 -20.05 13.11 -2.52
CA GLN A 118 -19.42 13.54 -1.28
C GLN A 118 -19.09 15.04 -1.30
N ALA A 119 -18.59 15.57 -2.42
CA ALA A 119 -18.34 16.99 -2.60
C ALA A 119 -19.61 17.82 -2.40
N GLN A 120 -20.73 17.39 -2.99
CA GLN A 120 -22.02 18.06 -2.81
C GLN A 120 -22.48 18.06 -1.34
N GLN A 121 -22.35 16.92 -0.64
CA GLN A 121 -22.72 16.81 0.78
C GLN A 121 -21.87 17.74 1.67
N MET A 122 -20.62 17.99 1.28
CA MET A 122 -19.67 18.81 2.03
C MET A 122 -19.64 20.28 1.56
N GLY A 123 -20.39 20.62 0.51
CA GLY A 123 -20.41 21.97 -0.07
C GLY A 123 -19.11 22.35 -0.80
N LEU A 124 -18.37 21.37 -1.32
CA LEU A 124 -17.15 21.60 -2.10
C LEU A 124 -17.51 21.92 -3.57
N ASP A 125 -16.84 22.92 -4.14
CA ASP A 125 -17.01 23.30 -5.55
C ASP A 125 -16.06 22.48 -6.43
N ILE A 126 -16.61 21.45 -7.09
CA ILE A 126 -15.90 20.63 -8.07
C ILE A 126 -16.69 20.66 -9.37
N SER A 127 -16.06 21.17 -10.43
CA SER A 127 -16.62 21.23 -11.77
C SER A 127 -15.77 20.46 -12.78
N ILE A 128 -16.40 20.03 -13.88
CA ILE A 128 -15.72 19.36 -14.99
C ILE A 128 -15.95 20.11 -16.29
N ILE A 129 -14.89 20.26 -17.09
CA ILE A 129 -14.91 20.82 -18.44
C ILE A 129 -14.48 19.73 -19.40
N GLN A 130 -15.36 19.39 -20.35
CA GLN A 130 -15.03 18.43 -21.39
C GLN A 130 -14.27 19.12 -22.53
N ASP A 131 -12.94 19.16 -22.44
CA ASP A 131 -12.05 19.75 -23.45
C ASP A 131 -10.62 19.19 -23.27
N GLU A 132 -9.71 19.49 -24.19
CA GLU A 132 -8.29 19.17 -24.08
C GLU A 132 -7.50 20.44 -23.76
N VAL A 133 -6.57 20.35 -22.81
CA VAL A 133 -5.60 21.43 -22.59
C VAL A 133 -4.47 21.29 -23.62
N SER A 134 -4.24 22.35 -24.40
CA SER A 134 -3.22 22.37 -25.46
C SER A 134 -2.00 23.21 -25.08
N ASP A 135 -2.15 24.16 -24.16
CA ASP A 135 -1.08 25.06 -23.75
C ASP A 135 -1.17 25.42 -22.25
N ILE A 136 -0.03 25.77 -21.67
CA ILE A 136 0.11 26.26 -20.30
C ILE A 136 1.13 27.41 -20.26
N ASP A 137 0.80 28.46 -19.53
CA ASP A 137 1.67 29.60 -19.24
C ASP A 137 1.77 29.81 -17.73
N ARG A 138 2.92 30.33 -17.29
CA ARG A 138 3.16 30.78 -15.92
C ARG A 138 3.40 32.28 -15.94
N HIS A 139 2.68 33.01 -15.09
CA HIS A 139 2.78 34.47 -14.95
C HIS A 139 3.66 34.88 -13.76
N ASP A 140 4.05 36.16 -13.73
CA ASP A 140 4.92 36.73 -12.69
C ASP A 140 4.30 36.68 -11.28
N ASP A 141 2.97 36.75 -11.21
CA ASP A 141 2.19 36.64 -9.96
C ASP A 141 2.02 35.20 -9.45
N SER A 142 2.75 34.26 -10.06
CA SER A 142 2.68 32.82 -9.80
C SER A 142 1.43 32.08 -10.28
N THR A 143 0.49 32.76 -10.94
CA THR A 143 -0.67 32.07 -11.52
C THR A 143 -0.32 31.35 -12.81
N PHE A 144 -1.04 30.26 -13.08
CA PHE A 144 -1.01 29.57 -14.37
C PHE A 144 -2.19 30.01 -15.24
N THR A 145 -1.98 30.01 -16.55
CA THR A 145 -3.08 30.03 -17.52
C THR A 145 -3.02 28.79 -18.40
N LEU A 146 -4.08 28.00 -18.41
CA LEU A 146 -4.24 26.85 -19.28
C LEU A 146 -5.12 27.25 -20.47
N THR A 147 -4.65 26.99 -21.69
CA THR A 147 -5.44 27.21 -22.91
C THR A 147 -6.01 25.88 -23.37
N LEU A 148 -7.33 25.82 -23.48
CA LEU A 148 -8.05 24.67 -24.01
C LEU A 148 -8.06 24.71 -25.54
N THR A 149 -8.18 23.56 -26.18
CA THR A 149 -8.29 23.45 -27.65
C THR A 149 -9.51 24.21 -28.18
N GLY A 150 -10.60 24.27 -27.41
CA GLY A 150 -11.75 25.13 -27.70
C GLY A 150 -11.49 26.64 -27.59
N GLY A 151 -10.28 27.08 -27.24
CA GLY A 151 -9.88 28.49 -27.12
C GLY A 151 -10.19 29.15 -25.77
N ARG A 152 -10.98 28.47 -24.91
CA ARG A 152 -11.20 28.91 -23.53
C ARG A 152 -9.89 28.92 -22.75
N ARG A 153 -9.72 29.89 -21.86
CA ARG A 153 -8.58 29.97 -20.93
C ARG A 153 -9.06 29.81 -19.50
N LEU A 154 -8.29 29.09 -18.69
CA LEU A 154 -8.52 28.87 -17.26
C LEU A 154 -7.32 29.40 -16.47
N ALA A 155 -7.57 30.13 -15.39
CA ALA A 155 -6.52 30.54 -14.46
C ALA A 155 -6.54 29.66 -13.21
N ALA A 156 -5.36 29.36 -12.65
CA ALA A 156 -5.23 28.54 -11.45
C ALA A 156 -3.92 28.85 -10.71
N GLN A 157 -3.88 28.64 -9.39
CA GLN A 157 -2.61 28.67 -8.64
C GLN A 157 -1.88 27.34 -8.70
N SER A 158 -2.65 26.25 -8.70
CA SER A 158 -2.11 24.90 -8.72
C SER A 158 -2.67 24.12 -9.89
N VAL A 159 -1.79 23.41 -10.58
CA VAL A 159 -2.12 22.58 -11.75
C VAL A 159 -1.58 21.18 -11.54
N VAL A 160 -2.45 20.18 -11.65
CA VAL A 160 -2.09 18.76 -11.62
C VAL A 160 -2.23 18.17 -13.00
N LEU A 161 -1.12 17.76 -13.61
CA LEU A 161 -1.08 17.12 -14.91
C LEU A 161 -1.14 15.59 -14.76
N ALA A 162 -2.36 15.06 -14.73
CA ALA A 162 -2.69 13.63 -14.62
C ALA A 162 -2.99 13.01 -16.00
N LEU A 163 -2.05 13.19 -16.95
CA LEU A 163 -2.26 12.96 -18.39
C LEU A 163 -2.31 11.48 -18.81
N GLY A 164 -2.16 10.55 -17.88
CA GLY A 164 -2.11 9.11 -18.17
C GLY A 164 -0.78 8.66 -18.79
N ASN A 165 -0.85 7.57 -19.56
CA ASN A 165 0.33 6.97 -20.17
C ASN A 165 0.38 7.26 -21.67
N TYR A 166 1.55 7.72 -22.14
CA TYR A 166 1.85 7.83 -23.55
C TYR A 166 2.43 6.50 -24.07
N THR A 167 2.02 6.09 -25.25
CA THR A 167 2.54 4.88 -25.91
C THR A 167 3.86 5.22 -26.60
N SER A 168 4.86 4.35 -26.45
CA SER A 168 6.11 4.49 -27.21
C SER A 168 5.89 3.97 -28.63
N THR A 169 6.35 4.74 -29.62
CA THR A 169 6.37 4.36 -31.01
C THR A 169 7.81 4.50 -31.50
N LEU A 170 8.54 3.39 -31.55
CA LEU A 170 9.96 3.41 -31.90
C LEU A 170 10.18 3.43 -33.42
N ASN A 171 9.26 2.85 -34.18
CA ASN A 171 9.31 2.78 -35.64
C ASN A 171 8.56 3.95 -36.29
N THR A 172 8.94 5.19 -35.96
CA THR A 172 8.24 6.40 -36.45
C THR A 172 8.30 6.55 -37.98
N HIS A 173 9.29 5.94 -38.64
CA HIS A 173 9.39 5.89 -40.11
C HIS A 173 8.24 5.10 -40.77
N LEU A 174 7.47 4.31 -40.00
CA LEU A 174 6.34 3.53 -40.50
C LEU A 174 4.97 4.21 -40.30
N LEU A 175 4.90 5.37 -39.64
CA LEU A 175 3.62 6.00 -39.24
C LEU A 175 2.63 6.24 -40.39
N ASN A 176 3.13 6.45 -41.60
CA ASN A 176 2.30 6.72 -42.78
C ASN A 176 2.08 5.48 -43.66
N GLN A 177 2.58 4.31 -43.26
CA GLN A 177 2.47 3.08 -44.05
C GLN A 177 1.14 2.38 -43.79
N PRO A 178 0.48 1.84 -44.84
CA PRO A 178 -0.77 1.13 -44.67
C PRO A 178 -0.57 -0.13 -43.82
N GLY A 179 -1.44 -0.34 -42.84
CA GLY A 179 -1.37 -1.51 -41.95
C GLY A 179 -0.42 -1.38 -40.76
N PHE A 180 0.24 -0.23 -40.57
CA PHE A 180 0.99 0.06 -39.34
C PHE A 180 0.09 0.65 -38.26
N PHE A 181 0.06 0.00 -37.09
CA PHE A 181 -0.60 0.48 -35.89
C PHE A 181 0.45 0.92 -34.86
N PRO A 182 0.56 2.22 -34.53
CA PRO A 182 1.60 2.74 -33.63
C PRO A 182 1.39 2.38 -32.15
N SER A 183 0.27 1.72 -31.82
CA SER A 183 -0.13 1.30 -30.49
C SER A 183 -1.21 0.21 -30.60
N PRO A 184 -1.29 -0.74 -29.64
CA PRO A 184 -2.43 -1.66 -29.57
C PRO A 184 -3.68 -1.00 -28.96
N TRP A 185 -3.59 0.22 -28.43
CA TRP A 185 -4.66 0.89 -27.69
C TRP A 185 -5.32 2.01 -28.52
N PRO A 186 -6.67 2.11 -28.54
CA PRO A 186 -7.61 1.15 -27.97
C PRO A 186 -7.61 -0.15 -28.80
N THR A 187 -7.81 -1.31 -28.17
CA THR A 187 -7.69 -2.60 -28.89
C THR A 187 -8.76 -2.81 -29.95
N SER A 188 -9.93 -2.17 -29.80
CA SER A 188 -10.98 -2.17 -30.83
C SER A 188 -10.54 -1.74 -32.22
N GLN A 189 -9.51 -0.89 -32.36
CA GLN A 189 -8.99 -0.50 -33.68
C GLN A 189 -8.45 -1.69 -34.47
N LEU A 190 -7.97 -2.73 -33.77
CA LEU A 190 -7.38 -3.93 -34.37
C LEU A 190 -8.44 -4.80 -35.07
N LYS A 191 -9.74 -4.55 -34.86
CA LYS A 191 -10.82 -5.22 -35.61
C LYS A 191 -10.81 -4.93 -37.11
N THR A 192 -10.10 -3.88 -37.52
CA THR A 192 -9.94 -3.54 -38.94
C THR A 192 -8.97 -4.47 -39.68
N ILE A 193 -8.16 -5.24 -38.95
CA ILE A 193 -7.23 -6.21 -39.52
C ILE A 193 -8.03 -7.42 -40.04
N PRO A 194 -7.86 -7.82 -41.33
CA PRO A 194 -8.53 -9.00 -41.89
C PRO A 194 -8.23 -10.27 -41.09
N ALA A 195 -9.20 -11.20 -41.08
CA ALA A 195 -9.11 -12.40 -40.25
C ALA A 195 -7.96 -13.34 -40.65
N ASP A 196 -7.50 -13.32 -41.89
CA ASP A 196 -6.49 -14.21 -42.46
C ASP A 196 -5.13 -13.54 -42.69
N ALA A 197 -5.02 -12.22 -42.44
CA ALA A 197 -3.79 -11.46 -42.69
C ALA A 197 -2.63 -11.88 -41.77
N SER A 198 -1.39 -11.70 -42.23
CA SER A 198 -0.21 -11.85 -41.39
C SER A 198 0.02 -10.60 -40.53
N VAL A 199 0.21 -10.80 -39.22
CA VAL A 199 0.38 -9.72 -38.25
C VAL A 199 1.67 -9.89 -37.46
N LEU A 200 2.55 -8.90 -37.59
CA LEU A 200 3.74 -8.75 -36.76
C LEU A 200 3.42 -7.84 -35.57
N ILE A 201 3.70 -8.27 -34.36
CA ILE A 201 3.55 -7.48 -33.13
C ILE A 201 4.94 -7.21 -32.57
N ILE A 202 5.35 -5.93 -32.54
CA ILE A 202 6.66 -5.50 -32.06
C ILE A 202 6.60 -5.35 -30.55
N GLY A 203 7.30 -6.21 -29.85
CA GLY A 203 7.21 -6.44 -28.42
C GLY A 203 6.61 -7.81 -28.11
N SER A 204 6.95 -8.33 -26.92
CA SER A 204 6.52 -9.67 -26.47
C SER A 204 5.96 -9.67 -25.04
N ARG A 205 5.70 -8.49 -24.47
CA ARG A 205 5.20 -8.29 -23.09
C ARG A 205 3.67 -8.23 -23.06
N LEU A 206 3.11 -7.85 -21.91
CA LEU A 206 1.67 -7.89 -21.64
C LEU A 206 0.80 -7.13 -22.66
N SER A 207 1.27 -6.01 -23.22
CA SER A 207 0.51 -5.32 -24.29
C SER A 207 0.48 -6.09 -25.61
N ALA A 208 1.54 -6.83 -25.95
CA ALA A 208 1.56 -7.71 -27.12
C ALA A 208 0.63 -8.91 -26.92
N VAL A 209 0.62 -9.47 -25.71
CA VAL A 209 -0.33 -10.50 -25.27
C VAL A 209 -1.76 -10.01 -25.40
N ASP A 210 -2.07 -8.82 -24.88
CA ASP A 210 -3.39 -8.21 -24.98
C ASP A 210 -3.83 -8.04 -26.46
N ALA A 211 -2.92 -7.61 -27.35
CA ALA A 211 -3.20 -7.46 -28.78
C ALA A 211 -3.48 -8.82 -29.46
N ALA A 212 -2.64 -9.83 -29.26
CA ALA A 212 -2.83 -11.16 -29.85
C ALA A 212 -4.11 -11.84 -29.35
N LEU A 213 -4.38 -11.79 -28.05
CA LEU A 213 -5.59 -12.37 -27.48
C LEU A 213 -6.84 -11.61 -27.93
N PHE A 214 -6.76 -10.29 -28.11
CA PHE A 214 -7.86 -9.53 -28.67
C PHE A 214 -8.14 -9.95 -30.12
N LEU A 215 -7.13 -10.05 -30.99
CA LEU A 215 -7.28 -10.50 -32.37
C LEU A 215 -7.89 -11.92 -32.43
N SER A 216 -7.33 -12.86 -31.66
CA SER A 216 -7.82 -14.24 -31.59
C SER A 216 -9.29 -14.30 -31.14
N LYS A 217 -9.65 -13.56 -30.07
CA LYS A 217 -11.03 -13.50 -29.56
C LYS A 217 -12.01 -12.92 -30.59
N ASN A 218 -11.55 -12.04 -31.49
CA ASN A 218 -12.37 -11.43 -32.53
C ASN A 218 -12.27 -12.15 -33.89
N GLY A 219 -11.84 -13.42 -33.89
CA GLY A 219 -11.95 -14.31 -35.06
C GLY A 219 -10.77 -14.28 -36.03
N HIS A 220 -9.66 -13.63 -35.66
CA HIS A 220 -8.44 -13.69 -36.47
C HIS A 220 -7.82 -15.11 -36.44
N LYS A 221 -7.55 -15.65 -37.63
CA LYS A 221 -7.01 -16.98 -37.94
C LYS A 221 -5.65 -16.92 -38.64
N GLY A 222 -5.24 -15.75 -39.13
CA GLY A 222 -3.95 -15.52 -39.76
C GLY A 222 -2.76 -15.71 -38.81
N PRO A 223 -1.54 -15.77 -39.35
CA PRO A 223 -0.33 -15.95 -38.56
C PRO A 223 0.02 -14.70 -37.77
N LEU A 224 0.33 -14.90 -36.50
CA LEU A 224 0.79 -13.88 -35.56
C LEU A 224 2.27 -14.10 -35.25
N THR A 225 3.04 -13.02 -35.20
CA THR A 225 4.46 -13.09 -34.82
C THR A 225 4.78 -12.03 -33.77
N PHE A 226 5.25 -12.45 -32.59
CA PHE A 226 5.88 -11.54 -31.64
C PHE A 226 7.35 -11.38 -31.98
N MET A 227 7.79 -10.15 -32.21
CA MET A 227 9.21 -9.83 -32.40
C MET A 227 9.70 -8.93 -31.27
N SER A 228 10.78 -9.31 -30.61
CA SER A 228 11.42 -8.47 -29.58
C SER A 228 12.92 -8.70 -29.53
N ARG A 229 13.69 -7.79 -28.93
CA ARG A 229 15.16 -7.95 -28.78
C ARG A 229 15.56 -9.28 -28.13
N SER A 230 14.80 -9.77 -27.16
CA SER A 230 15.12 -11.01 -26.44
C SER A 230 14.49 -12.26 -27.05
N GLY A 231 13.44 -12.13 -27.86
CA GLY A 231 12.64 -13.25 -28.34
C GLY A 231 11.98 -14.06 -27.22
N ARG A 232 11.68 -13.44 -26.07
CA ARG A 232 11.14 -14.14 -24.88
C ARG A 232 9.83 -13.53 -24.41
N LEU A 233 8.96 -14.37 -23.84
CA LEU A 233 7.72 -13.98 -23.17
C LEU A 233 7.97 -13.57 -21.70
N PRO A 234 7.08 -12.77 -21.08
CA PRO A 234 7.06 -12.58 -19.63
C PRO A 234 6.89 -13.92 -18.90
N LYS A 235 7.37 -14.00 -17.65
CA LYS A 235 7.11 -15.15 -16.79
C LYS A 235 5.60 -15.29 -16.51
N VAL A 236 5.14 -16.46 -16.05
CA VAL A 236 3.73 -16.65 -15.64
C VAL A 236 3.60 -16.35 -14.15
N GLN A 237 2.64 -15.52 -13.77
CA GLN A 237 2.42 -15.17 -12.36
C GLN A 237 1.60 -16.28 -11.66
N GLY A 238 2.11 -16.80 -10.54
CA GLY A 238 1.35 -17.70 -9.66
C GLY A 238 0.53 -16.93 -8.62
N GLU A 239 -0.08 -17.65 -7.69
CA GLU A 239 -0.88 -17.03 -6.62
C GLU A 239 -0.01 -16.14 -5.70
N PRO A 240 -0.54 -15.04 -5.15
CA PRO A 240 0.12 -14.26 -4.11
C PRO A 240 0.35 -15.06 -2.83
N GLU A 241 1.59 -15.09 -2.37
CA GLU A 241 1.98 -15.71 -1.09
C GLU A 241 2.47 -14.63 -0.12
N PRO A 242 2.22 -14.76 1.20
CA PRO A 242 2.84 -13.89 2.20
C PRO A 242 4.37 -13.97 2.14
N TYR A 243 5.05 -12.88 2.51
CA TYR A 243 6.51 -12.87 2.62
C TYR A 243 6.92 -12.55 4.07
N PRO A 244 7.39 -13.54 4.85
CA PRO A 244 7.62 -13.40 6.29
C PRO A 244 8.81 -12.49 6.66
N ARG A 245 9.60 -12.05 5.67
CA ARG A 245 10.77 -11.18 5.86
C ARG A 245 10.64 -9.83 5.18
N ARG A 246 9.41 -9.31 5.04
CA ARG A 246 9.13 -7.97 4.50
C ARG A 246 9.99 -6.89 5.18
N TYR A 247 10.19 -6.96 6.49
CA TYR A 247 11.05 -6.02 7.23
C TYR A 247 12.48 -5.93 6.67
N THR A 248 13.03 -6.97 6.05
CA THR A 248 14.36 -6.96 5.43
C THR A 248 14.41 -5.97 4.27
N LEU A 249 13.37 -5.94 3.42
CA LEU A 249 13.30 -5.04 2.26
C LEU A 249 13.19 -3.57 2.72
N HIS A 250 12.42 -3.30 3.76
CA HIS A 250 12.33 -1.96 4.35
C HIS A 250 13.64 -1.53 5.01
N THR A 251 14.32 -2.45 5.70
CA THR A 251 15.65 -2.22 6.29
C THR A 251 16.71 -1.95 5.21
N LEU A 252 16.65 -2.69 4.09
CA LEU A 252 17.51 -2.45 2.93
C LEU A 252 17.29 -1.05 2.36
N ALA A 253 16.06 -0.54 2.33
CA ALA A 253 15.79 0.81 1.85
C ALA A 253 16.49 1.86 2.72
N ARG A 254 16.41 1.74 4.04
CA ARG A 254 17.12 2.63 4.99
C ARG A 254 18.64 2.53 4.84
N TYR A 255 19.15 1.33 4.59
CA TYR A 255 20.57 1.13 4.34
C TYR A 255 21.03 1.84 3.07
N ILE A 256 20.31 1.70 1.95
CA ILE A 256 20.65 2.34 0.66
C ILE A 256 20.54 3.86 0.76
N GLU A 257 19.51 4.38 1.45
CA GLU A 257 19.37 5.82 1.73
C GLU A 257 20.60 6.38 2.46
N SER A 258 21.18 5.60 3.37
CA SER A 258 22.35 6.00 4.15
C SER A 258 23.68 5.72 3.42
N ASN A 259 23.68 4.82 2.44
CA ASN A 259 24.88 4.33 1.75
C ASN A 259 24.64 4.19 0.23
N PRO A 260 24.32 5.28 -0.49
CA PRO A 260 23.88 5.21 -1.87
C PRO A 260 24.94 4.67 -2.83
N ALA A 261 26.23 4.91 -2.57
CA ALA A 261 27.33 4.47 -3.43
C ALA A 261 27.37 2.96 -3.65
N ASP A 262 27.07 2.17 -2.61
CA ASP A 262 27.03 0.70 -2.66
C ASP A 262 25.62 0.15 -2.96
N GLY A 263 24.66 1.04 -3.21
CA GLY A 263 23.24 0.72 -3.21
C GLY A 263 22.83 -0.36 -4.20
N LEU A 264 23.34 -0.31 -5.44
CA LEU A 264 22.99 -1.28 -6.47
C LEU A 264 23.56 -2.67 -6.16
N VAL A 265 24.79 -2.73 -5.64
CA VAL A 265 25.41 -4.00 -5.25
C VAL A 265 24.64 -4.60 -4.09
N LYS A 266 24.39 -3.81 -3.03
CA LYS A 266 23.66 -4.29 -1.86
C LYS A 266 22.24 -4.74 -2.21
N LEU A 267 21.54 -3.96 -3.03
CA LEU A 267 20.20 -4.30 -3.53
C LEU A 267 20.24 -5.66 -4.23
N THR A 268 21.17 -5.84 -5.17
CA THR A 268 21.28 -7.07 -5.93
C THR A 268 21.59 -8.27 -5.03
N THR A 269 22.60 -8.16 -4.16
CA THR A 269 23.00 -9.26 -3.26
C THR A 269 21.87 -9.62 -2.31
N THR A 270 21.22 -8.64 -1.68
CA THR A 270 20.15 -8.92 -0.71
C THR A 270 18.91 -9.50 -1.39
N LEU A 271 18.52 -9.02 -2.58
CA LEU A 271 17.42 -9.66 -3.31
C LEU A 271 17.75 -11.09 -3.72
N MET A 272 19.00 -11.38 -4.13
CA MET A 272 19.42 -12.74 -4.45
C MET A 272 19.41 -13.65 -3.22
N ASP A 273 19.91 -13.19 -2.07
CA ASP A 273 19.89 -13.96 -0.82
C ASP A 273 18.46 -14.27 -0.35
N GLU A 274 17.55 -13.29 -0.46
CA GLU A 274 16.14 -13.49 -0.10
C GLU A 274 15.42 -14.41 -1.08
N ILE A 275 15.73 -14.33 -2.38
CA ILE A 275 15.19 -15.26 -3.39
C ILE A 275 15.71 -16.68 -3.16
N ASP A 276 17.01 -16.84 -2.87
CA ASP A 276 17.62 -18.13 -2.52
C ASP A 276 16.93 -18.76 -1.32
N GLY A 277 16.70 -17.97 -0.27
CA GLY A 277 16.04 -18.41 0.96
C GLY A 277 14.60 -18.88 0.76
N VAL A 278 13.78 -18.18 -0.03
CA VAL A 278 12.38 -18.61 -0.28
C VAL A 278 12.29 -19.81 -1.23
N ASN A 279 13.31 -20.03 -2.06
CA ASN A 279 13.37 -21.15 -3.00
C ASN A 279 14.16 -22.35 -2.48
N ASN A 280 14.71 -22.29 -1.25
CA ASN A 280 15.60 -23.31 -0.70
C ASN A 280 16.76 -23.66 -1.67
N GLY A 281 17.35 -22.64 -2.31
CA GLY A 281 18.45 -22.81 -3.26
C GLY A 281 18.04 -23.27 -4.68
N ASP A 282 16.75 -23.41 -4.99
CA ASP A 282 16.31 -23.74 -6.35
C ASP A 282 16.35 -22.53 -7.30
N TRP A 283 17.28 -22.58 -8.26
CA TRP A 283 17.45 -21.58 -9.32
C TRP A 283 17.04 -22.08 -10.72
N THR A 284 16.36 -23.23 -10.84
CA THR A 284 15.99 -23.80 -12.14
C THR A 284 15.07 -22.88 -12.97
N TRP A 285 14.22 -22.08 -12.32
CA TRP A 285 13.31 -21.11 -12.94
C TRP A 285 13.98 -19.99 -13.76
N ILE A 286 15.27 -19.70 -13.51
CA ILE A 286 16.02 -18.67 -14.24
C ILE A 286 16.69 -19.23 -15.51
N GLN A 287 16.80 -20.56 -15.62
CA GLN A 287 17.51 -21.23 -16.70
C GLN A 287 16.87 -20.92 -18.07
N LYS A 288 17.70 -20.94 -19.12
CA LYS A 288 17.22 -20.76 -20.49
C LYS A 288 16.66 -22.08 -21.00
N HIS A 289 15.50 -22.03 -21.64
CA HIS A 289 14.92 -23.17 -22.34
C HIS A 289 15.27 -23.14 -23.83
N ALA A 290 15.11 -24.28 -24.50
CA ALA A 290 15.42 -24.44 -25.93
C ALA A 290 14.55 -23.57 -26.86
N SER A 291 13.33 -23.21 -26.44
CA SER A 291 12.44 -22.34 -27.20
C SER A 291 11.49 -21.55 -26.29
N PRO A 292 10.91 -20.43 -26.77
CA PRO A 292 9.89 -19.68 -26.02
C PRO A 292 8.66 -20.54 -25.67
N LEU A 293 8.29 -21.49 -26.54
CA LEU A 293 7.21 -22.45 -26.29
C LEU A 293 7.53 -23.37 -25.09
N ALA A 294 8.74 -23.93 -25.07
CA ALA A 294 9.18 -24.78 -23.96
C ALA A 294 9.26 -24.02 -22.64
N GLU A 295 9.71 -22.76 -22.67
CA GLU A 295 9.73 -21.90 -21.49
C GLU A 295 8.32 -21.60 -20.97
N LEU A 296 7.38 -21.22 -21.86
CA LEU A 296 6.01 -20.90 -21.44
C LEU A 296 5.31 -22.12 -20.82
N ARG A 297 5.52 -23.34 -21.35
CA ARG A 297 5.00 -24.58 -20.76
C ARG A 297 5.55 -24.80 -19.35
N ALA A 298 6.85 -24.64 -19.16
CA ALA A 298 7.49 -24.82 -17.86
C ALA A 298 7.03 -23.76 -16.85
N ASP A 299 6.96 -22.49 -17.26
CA ASP A 299 6.49 -21.39 -16.41
C ASP A 299 5.02 -21.57 -16.00
N LEU A 300 4.17 -22.02 -16.92
CA LEU A 300 2.75 -22.28 -16.64
C LEU A 300 2.59 -23.44 -15.65
N PHE A 301 3.33 -24.54 -15.85
CA PHE A 301 3.35 -25.67 -14.93
C PHE A 301 3.82 -25.27 -13.53
N ALA A 302 4.90 -24.48 -13.44
CA ALA A 302 5.43 -23.99 -12.17
C ALA A 302 4.41 -23.08 -11.45
N ALA A 303 3.79 -22.14 -12.17
CA ALA A 303 2.81 -21.22 -11.60
C ALA A 303 1.55 -21.94 -11.09
N GLN A 304 1.04 -22.93 -11.84
CA GLN A 304 -0.11 -23.75 -11.43
C GLN A 304 0.23 -24.69 -10.27
N GLY A 305 1.47 -25.18 -10.20
CA GLY A 305 1.95 -26.05 -9.13
C GLY A 305 2.41 -25.32 -7.86
N GLY A 306 2.36 -23.98 -7.83
CA GLY A 306 2.85 -23.17 -6.69
C GLY A 306 4.37 -23.05 -6.58
N ASN A 307 5.13 -23.54 -7.57
CA ASN A 307 6.61 -23.56 -7.55
C ASN A 307 7.21 -22.25 -8.07
N VAL A 308 6.70 -21.11 -7.58
CA VAL A 308 7.12 -19.76 -8.00
C VAL A 308 7.43 -18.83 -6.81
N HIS A 309 7.89 -19.39 -5.69
CA HIS A 309 8.15 -18.65 -4.45
C HIS A 309 9.05 -17.41 -4.65
N TRP A 310 10.03 -17.46 -5.55
CA TRP A 310 10.87 -16.31 -5.93
C TRP A 310 10.07 -15.04 -6.29
N GLN A 311 8.85 -15.19 -6.83
CA GLN A 311 7.97 -14.07 -7.16
C GLN A 311 7.57 -13.28 -5.92
N THR A 312 7.49 -13.92 -4.74
CA THR A 312 7.07 -13.27 -3.50
C THR A 312 8.01 -12.13 -3.12
N VAL A 313 9.33 -12.34 -3.24
CA VAL A 313 10.35 -11.33 -2.93
C VAL A 313 10.18 -10.13 -3.85
N LEU A 314 10.08 -10.36 -5.16
CA LEU A 314 9.92 -9.28 -6.13
C LEU A 314 8.61 -8.52 -5.92
N ARG A 315 7.49 -9.20 -5.66
CA ARG A 315 6.20 -8.55 -5.38
C ARG A 315 6.28 -7.62 -4.17
N HIS A 316 6.91 -8.08 -3.09
CA HIS A 316 7.01 -7.32 -1.83
C HIS A 316 8.00 -6.15 -1.88
N THR A 317 8.76 -5.97 -2.97
CA THR A 317 9.51 -4.72 -3.20
C THR A 317 8.62 -3.55 -3.64
N ALA A 318 7.36 -3.76 -4.03
CA ALA A 318 6.48 -2.70 -4.54
C ALA A 318 6.40 -1.43 -3.65
N PRO A 319 6.32 -1.52 -2.31
CA PRO A 319 6.27 -0.34 -1.45
C PRO A 319 7.61 0.42 -1.33
N VAL A 320 8.74 -0.20 -1.68
CA VAL A 320 10.10 0.32 -1.39
C VAL A 320 10.96 0.54 -2.64
N ILE A 321 10.54 0.03 -3.79
CA ILE A 321 11.32 0.08 -5.04
C ILE A 321 11.67 1.51 -5.48
N GLU A 322 10.75 2.46 -5.30
CA GLU A 322 11.02 3.87 -5.63
C GLU A 322 12.11 4.46 -4.74
N ARG A 323 12.17 4.06 -3.46
CA ARG A 323 13.20 4.51 -2.51
C ARG A 323 14.56 3.96 -2.89
N TYR A 324 14.62 2.68 -3.31
CA TYR A 324 15.85 2.12 -3.85
C TYR A 324 16.32 2.94 -5.05
N TRP A 325 15.45 3.12 -6.03
CA TRP A 325 15.78 3.81 -7.28
C TRP A 325 16.24 5.26 -7.06
N HIS A 326 15.49 6.03 -6.27
CA HIS A 326 15.77 7.44 -6.02
C HIS A 326 17.16 7.67 -5.39
N CYS A 327 17.59 6.77 -4.51
CA CYS A 327 18.89 6.87 -3.85
C CYS A 327 20.04 6.28 -4.67
N LEU A 328 19.78 5.55 -5.77
CA LEU A 328 20.86 5.04 -6.61
C LEU A 328 21.58 6.20 -7.30
N PRO A 329 22.93 6.21 -7.31
CA PRO A 329 23.69 7.13 -8.13
C PRO A 329 23.26 7.04 -9.60
N LEU A 330 23.33 8.15 -10.33
CA LEU A 330 22.91 8.22 -11.73
C LEU A 330 23.61 7.16 -12.62
N GLU A 331 24.89 6.86 -12.37
CA GLU A 331 25.62 5.82 -13.09
C GLU A 331 25.06 4.41 -12.81
N SER A 332 24.62 4.14 -11.58
CA SER A 332 23.93 2.89 -11.23
C SER A 332 22.56 2.80 -11.87
N GLN A 333 21.80 3.91 -11.94
CA GLN A 333 20.53 3.97 -12.66
C GLN A 333 20.71 3.70 -14.16
N LYS A 334 21.71 4.34 -14.80
CA LYS A 334 22.08 4.09 -16.21
C LYS A 334 22.46 2.63 -16.44
N LEU A 335 23.30 2.06 -15.58
CA LEU A 335 23.72 0.66 -15.66
C LEU A 335 22.51 -0.27 -15.54
N PHE A 336 21.61 -0.01 -14.59
CA PHE A 336 20.38 -0.76 -14.42
C PHE A 336 19.50 -0.72 -15.68
N MET A 337 19.27 0.48 -16.23
CA MET A 337 18.48 0.64 -17.45
C MET A 337 19.10 -0.09 -18.65
N ALA A 338 20.42 -0.05 -18.79
CA ALA A 338 21.13 -0.68 -19.90
C ALA A 338 21.18 -2.22 -19.79
N LYS A 339 21.35 -2.78 -18.58
CA LYS A 339 21.65 -4.21 -18.40
C LYS A 339 20.52 -5.01 -17.75
N PHE A 340 19.79 -4.42 -16.81
CA PHE A 340 18.89 -5.16 -15.92
C PHE A 340 17.41 -4.83 -16.13
N PHE A 341 17.05 -3.70 -16.74
CA PHE A 341 15.66 -3.30 -16.93
C PHE A 341 14.81 -4.31 -17.71
N THR A 342 15.34 -4.86 -18.81
CA THR A 342 14.58 -5.81 -19.63
C THR A 342 14.29 -7.12 -18.88
N PRO A 343 15.29 -7.78 -18.25
CA PRO A 343 15.04 -8.88 -17.32
C PRO A 343 14.08 -8.49 -16.19
N TRP A 344 14.32 -7.37 -15.51
CA TRP A 344 13.48 -6.90 -14.40
C TRP A 344 12.01 -6.85 -14.77
N MET A 345 11.68 -6.21 -15.90
CA MET A 345 10.30 -6.11 -16.37
C MET A 345 9.69 -7.47 -16.69
N ARG A 346 10.49 -8.42 -17.17
CA ARG A 346 10.05 -9.78 -17.53
C ARG A 346 9.70 -10.64 -16.31
N TYR A 347 10.51 -10.56 -15.26
CA TYR A 347 10.33 -11.35 -14.04
C TYR A 347 9.31 -10.71 -13.09
N ARG A 348 9.24 -9.37 -13.05
CA ARG A 348 8.30 -8.64 -12.18
C ARG A 348 6.87 -8.64 -12.71
N HIS A 349 6.69 -8.45 -14.01
CA HIS A 349 5.36 -8.31 -14.63
C HIS A 349 4.97 -9.58 -15.36
N GLY A 350 4.60 -10.59 -14.56
CA GLY A 350 4.19 -11.89 -15.07
C GLY A 350 2.81 -11.86 -15.73
N MET A 351 2.61 -12.75 -16.70
CA MET A 351 1.34 -12.97 -17.38
C MET A 351 0.38 -13.76 -16.49
N PRO A 352 -0.91 -13.35 -16.35
CA PRO A 352 -1.92 -14.17 -15.68
C PRO A 352 -1.99 -15.59 -16.27
N VAL A 353 -2.14 -16.62 -15.43
CA VAL A 353 -2.25 -18.04 -15.85
C VAL A 353 -3.26 -18.22 -16.99
N GLN A 354 -4.42 -17.57 -16.90
CA GLN A 354 -5.46 -17.65 -17.93
C GLN A 354 -5.05 -17.08 -19.30
N ASN A 355 -4.20 -16.04 -19.33
CA ASN A 355 -3.67 -15.49 -20.58
C ASN A 355 -2.50 -16.35 -21.09
N ALA A 356 -1.65 -16.85 -20.18
CA ALA A 356 -0.57 -17.76 -20.51
C ALA A 356 -1.09 -19.04 -21.20
N GLN A 357 -2.18 -19.61 -20.72
CA GLN A 357 -2.82 -20.78 -21.34
C GLN A 357 -3.32 -20.49 -22.77
N LYS A 358 -3.89 -19.31 -23.00
CA LYS A 358 -4.38 -18.91 -24.33
C LYS A 358 -3.24 -18.66 -25.30
N ILE A 359 -2.19 -17.95 -24.86
CA ILE A 359 -0.97 -17.75 -25.66
C ILE A 359 -0.30 -19.08 -25.98
N LEU A 360 -0.22 -19.98 -24.99
CA LEU A 360 0.34 -21.31 -25.19
C LEU A 360 -0.43 -22.06 -26.29
N ASN A 361 -1.76 -22.05 -26.23
CA ASN A 361 -2.59 -22.68 -27.26
C ASN A 361 -2.31 -22.10 -28.66
N LEU A 362 -2.21 -20.77 -28.79
CA LEU A 362 -1.88 -20.13 -30.08
C LEU A 362 -0.50 -20.55 -30.60
N MET A 363 0.47 -20.76 -29.71
CA MET A 363 1.81 -21.24 -30.10
C MET A 363 1.80 -22.72 -30.47
N GLU A 364 1.02 -23.55 -29.77
CA GLU A 364 0.90 -24.98 -30.04
C GLU A 364 0.18 -25.28 -31.35
N THR A 365 -0.82 -24.47 -31.72
CA THR A 365 -1.47 -24.53 -33.03
C THR A 365 -0.66 -23.88 -34.14
N SER A 366 0.56 -23.42 -33.84
CA SER A 366 1.45 -22.69 -34.77
C SER A 366 0.84 -21.40 -35.35
N GLN A 367 -0.22 -20.87 -34.72
CA GLN A 367 -0.79 -19.59 -35.11
C GLN A 367 0.09 -18.43 -34.62
N LEU A 368 0.73 -18.56 -33.46
CA LEU A 368 1.62 -17.55 -32.89
C LEU A 368 3.06 -18.03 -32.81
N SER A 369 3.99 -17.26 -33.37
CA SER A 369 5.43 -17.45 -33.21
C SER A 369 6.05 -16.34 -32.35
N VAL A 370 7.16 -16.64 -31.68
CA VAL A 370 7.93 -15.66 -30.90
C VAL A 370 9.38 -15.70 -31.34
N VAL A 371 9.89 -14.58 -31.83
CA VAL A 371 11.22 -14.47 -32.45
C VAL A 371 12.01 -13.31 -31.88
N ALA A 372 13.34 -13.43 -31.93
CA ALA A 372 14.24 -12.33 -31.63
C ALA A 372 14.46 -11.49 -32.91
N GLY A 373 14.37 -10.16 -32.78
CA GLY A 373 14.55 -9.24 -33.90
C GLY A 373 14.54 -7.79 -33.44
N GLU A 374 15.08 -6.89 -34.28
CA GLU A 374 15.34 -5.50 -33.89
C GLU A 374 14.90 -4.46 -34.91
N ALA A 375 14.66 -4.85 -36.17
CA ALA A 375 14.36 -3.92 -37.25
C ALA A 375 13.20 -4.39 -38.10
N VAL A 376 12.36 -3.44 -38.50
CA VAL A 376 11.29 -3.61 -39.48
C VAL A 376 11.33 -2.43 -40.46
N HIS A 377 11.10 -2.71 -41.73
CA HIS A 377 10.97 -1.69 -42.76
C HIS A 377 9.79 -2.03 -43.67
N TRP A 378 9.34 -1.02 -44.41
CA TRP A 378 8.35 -1.18 -45.46
C TRP A 378 9.06 -1.46 -46.77
N ASP A 379 8.63 -2.50 -47.48
CA ASP A 379 9.07 -2.80 -48.83
C ASP A 379 8.02 -2.28 -49.83
N GLU A 380 8.38 -1.28 -50.64
CA GLU A 380 7.47 -0.70 -51.63
C GLU A 380 7.13 -1.64 -52.79
N GLY A 381 8.02 -2.57 -53.12
CA GLY A 381 7.83 -3.52 -54.22
C GLY A 381 6.84 -4.62 -53.85
N GLU A 382 6.93 -5.14 -52.63
CA GLU A 382 6.04 -6.19 -52.11
C GLU A 382 4.77 -5.61 -51.46
N GLY A 383 4.77 -4.32 -51.09
CA GLY A 383 3.64 -3.71 -50.38
C GLY A 383 3.42 -4.33 -48.99
N ALA A 384 4.51 -4.69 -48.32
CA ALA A 384 4.50 -5.41 -47.05
C ALA A 384 5.60 -4.94 -46.09
N PHE A 385 5.46 -5.29 -44.82
CA PHE A 385 6.50 -5.06 -43.81
C PHE A 385 7.47 -6.23 -43.77
N ILE A 386 8.77 -5.94 -43.83
CA ILE A 386 9.84 -6.93 -43.72
C ILE A 386 10.60 -6.73 -42.41
N ALA A 387 10.48 -7.71 -41.52
CA ALA A 387 11.15 -7.76 -40.24
C ALA A 387 12.41 -8.62 -40.28
N GLN A 388 13.52 -8.09 -39.81
CA GLN A 388 14.79 -8.80 -39.71
C GLN A 388 14.88 -9.51 -38.35
N THR A 389 14.88 -10.85 -38.39
CA THR A 389 14.85 -11.69 -37.18
C THR A 389 15.98 -12.71 -37.18
N THR A 390 16.25 -13.29 -36.02
CA THR A 390 17.24 -14.38 -35.88
C THR A 390 16.85 -15.64 -36.65
N SER A 391 15.58 -15.76 -37.05
CA SER A 391 15.04 -16.89 -37.82
C SER A 391 14.98 -16.61 -39.32
N GLY A 392 15.52 -15.48 -39.78
CA GLY A 392 15.40 -14.99 -41.14
C GLY A 392 14.43 -13.82 -41.29
N PRO A 393 14.28 -13.26 -42.50
CA PRO A 393 13.31 -12.21 -42.76
C PRO A 393 11.88 -12.75 -42.62
N ILE A 394 11.01 -11.97 -41.99
CA ILE A 394 9.58 -12.27 -41.86
C ILE A 394 8.79 -11.17 -42.56
N GLU A 395 7.93 -11.57 -43.50
CA GLU A 395 6.99 -10.69 -44.16
C GLU A 395 5.66 -10.64 -43.39
N ALA A 396 5.11 -9.44 -43.22
CA ALA A 396 3.81 -9.23 -42.59
C ALA A 396 3.02 -8.12 -43.32
N SER A 397 1.72 -8.33 -43.51
CA SER A 397 0.83 -7.31 -44.09
C SER A 397 0.46 -6.22 -43.08
N TYR A 398 0.48 -6.54 -41.78
CA TYR A 398 0.15 -5.60 -40.71
C TYR A 398 1.20 -5.65 -39.60
N VAL A 399 1.46 -4.49 -38.99
CA VAL A 399 2.38 -4.34 -37.87
C VAL A 399 1.68 -3.62 -36.72
N ILE A 400 1.79 -4.17 -35.51
CA ILE A 400 1.30 -3.54 -34.28
C ILE A 400 2.47 -3.26 -33.36
N GLU A 401 2.69 -1.99 -33.02
CA GLU A 401 3.73 -1.56 -32.10
C GLU A 401 3.26 -1.70 -30.65
N ALA A 402 3.83 -2.67 -29.91
CA ALA A 402 3.54 -2.93 -28.49
C ALA A 402 4.80 -2.75 -27.61
N THR A 403 5.57 -1.69 -27.85
CA THR A 403 6.89 -1.45 -27.23
C THR A 403 6.83 -0.84 -25.83
N GLY A 404 5.65 -0.42 -25.38
CA GLY A 404 5.36 -0.02 -24.00
C GLY A 404 5.06 1.46 -23.85
N GLN A 405 5.49 2.05 -22.74
CA GLN A 405 5.19 3.44 -22.39
C GLN A 405 6.36 4.37 -22.75
N GLU A 406 6.03 5.51 -23.33
CA GLU A 406 6.99 6.59 -23.56
C GLU A 406 7.15 7.43 -22.30
N SER A 407 8.38 7.85 -22.03
CA SER A 407 8.64 8.87 -21.00
C SER A 407 9.65 9.92 -21.46
N HIS A 408 10.31 9.75 -22.61
CA HIS A 408 11.21 10.77 -23.15
C HIS A 408 10.37 11.91 -23.72
N LEU A 409 10.48 13.09 -23.10
CA LEU A 409 9.59 14.23 -23.36
C LEU A 409 9.65 14.70 -24.82
N ASP A 410 10.80 14.56 -25.47
CA ASP A 410 11.02 14.86 -26.90
C ASP A 410 10.24 13.93 -27.85
N ARG A 411 9.82 12.75 -27.37
CA ARG A 411 9.10 11.74 -28.17
C ARG A 411 7.60 11.71 -27.88
N ILE A 412 7.13 12.45 -26.88
CA ILE A 412 5.72 12.49 -26.50
C ILE A 412 4.97 13.47 -27.42
N PRO A 413 4.01 13.01 -28.25
CA PRO A 413 3.29 13.86 -29.19
C PRO A 413 2.11 14.60 -28.51
N SER A 414 2.38 15.31 -27.41
CA SER A 414 1.38 16.07 -26.66
C SER A 414 1.70 17.57 -26.74
N PRO A 415 0.82 18.40 -27.35
CA PRO A 415 1.04 19.85 -27.43
C PRO A 415 1.30 20.49 -26.06
N LEU A 416 0.57 20.06 -25.03
CA LEU A 416 0.74 20.55 -23.66
C LEU A 416 2.13 20.21 -23.09
N VAL A 417 2.58 18.96 -23.23
CA VAL A 417 3.91 18.55 -22.76
C VAL A 417 5.01 19.31 -23.51
N GLN A 418 4.89 19.41 -24.84
CA GLN A 418 5.84 20.16 -25.66
C GLN A 418 5.88 21.65 -25.31
N SER A 419 4.73 22.23 -24.97
CA SER A 419 4.68 23.62 -24.52
C SER A 419 5.34 23.80 -23.15
N ALA A 420 5.01 22.94 -22.17
CA ALA A 420 5.60 22.99 -20.84
C ALA A 420 7.14 22.85 -20.88
N VAL A 421 7.67 21.98 -21.75
CA VAL A 421 9.12 21.86 -21.96
C VAL A 421 9.69 23.11 -22.62
N ARG A 422 9.10 23.59 -23.72
CA ARG A 422 9.60 24.76 -24.46
C ARG A 422 9.62 26.03 -23.61
N LYS A 423 8.64 26.20 -22.73
CA LYS A 423 8.51 27.34 -21.81
C LYS A 423 9.31 27.16 -20.50
N GLY A 424 10.06 26.07 -20.36
CA GLY A 424 10.91 25.81 -19.18
C GLY A 424 10.15 25.45 -17.91
N LEU A 425 8.87 25.09 -18.01
CA LEU A 425 8.05 24.68 -16.86
C LEU A 425 8.37 23.23 -16.43
N PHE A 426 8.77 22.40 -17.40
CA PHE A 426 9.27 21.05 -17.18
C PHE A 426 10.78 20.98 -17.39
N THR A 427 11.49 20.52 -16.37
CA THR A 427 12.91 20.14 -16.47
C THR A 427 12.99 18.65 -16.81
N PRO A 428 13.62 18.23 -17.92
CA PRO A 428 13.76 16.81 -18.24
C PRO A 428 14.65 16.06 -17.25
N HIS A 429 14.22 14.88 -16.77
CA HIS A 429 15.03 14.02 -15.93
C HIS A 429 15.95 13.12 -16.79
N PRO A 430 17.23 12.88 -16.41
CA PRO A 430 18.17 12.08 -17.21
C PRO A 430 17.70 10.67 -17.58
N MET A 431 16.92 10.02 -16.71
CA MET A 431 16.33 8.69 -16.92
C MET A 431 14.95 8.73 -17.62
N GLY A 432 14.59 9.86 -18.23
CA GLY A 432 13.33 10.12 -18.89
C GLY A 432 12.27 10.69 -17.94
N GLY A 433 11.27 11.37 -18.49
CA GLY A 433 10.24 12.07 -17.74
C GLY A 433 10.67 13.48 -17.30
N VAL A 434 9.86 14.07 -16.44
CA VAL A 434 10.08 15.36 -15.78
C VAL A 434 10.80 15.11 -14.46
N ASP A 435 11.76 15.97 -14.13
CA ASP A 435 12.37 16.04 -12.82
C ASP A 435 11.37 16.67 -11.85
N VAL A 436 10.98 15.89 -10.85
CA VAL A 436 10.01 16.25 -9.83
C VAL A 436 10.59 15.98 -8.46
N ASP A 437 10.13 16.75 -7.48
CA ASP A 437 10.38 16.43 -6.08
C ASP A 437 9.83 15.05 -5.72
N PHE A 438 10.66 14.20 -5.12
CA PHE A 438 10.32 12.81 -4.84
C PHE A 438 9.15 12.67 -3.85
N HIS A 439 8.97 13.64 -2.96
CA HIS A 439 8.00 13.56 -1.87
C HIS A 439 6.64 14.16 -2.23
N THR A 440 6.60 15.13 -3.14
CA THR A 440 5.39 15.90 -3.50
C THR A 440 4.97 15.75 -4.95
N LEU A 441 5.86 15.26 -5.83
CA LEU A 441 5.73 15.25 -7.28
C LEU A 441 5.54 16.66 -7.91
N CYS A 442 5.88 17.71 -7.15
CA CYS A 442 5.96 19.06 -7.69
C CYS A 442 7.14 19.13 -8.67
N THR A 443 6.93 19.76 -9.81
CA THR A 443 8.01 20.06 -10.75
C THR A 443 8.92 21.16 -10.20
N SER A 444 9.99 21.49 -10.92
CA SER A 444 10.80 22.69 -10.66
C SER A 444 10.00 24.00 -10.68
N THR A 445 8.79 24.00 -11.23
CA THR A 445 7.84 25.13 -11.20
C THR A 445 6.86 24.96 -10.04
N PRO A 446 6.90 25.80 -9.00
CA PRO A 446 6.02 25.67 -7.83
C PRO A 446 4.53 25.72 -8.20
N GLY A 447 3.74 24.78 -7.67
CA GLY A 447 2.31 24.68 -7.97
C GLY A 447 1.98 23.89 -9.24
N LEU A 448 2.97 23.45 -10.02
CA LEU A 448 2.79 22.51 -11.12
C LEU A 448 3.22 21.11 -10.71
N TYR A 449 2.28 20.17 -10.77
CA TYR A 449 2.48 18.77 -10.40
C TYR A 449 2.26 17.86 -11.59
N THR A 450 2.94 16.72 -11.64
CA THR A 450 2.68 15.68 -12.64
C THR A 450 2.94 14.27 -12.08
N MET A 451 2.38 13.24 -12.69
CA MET A 451 2.46 11.87 -12.20
C MET A 451 2.34 10.83 -13.33
N GLY A 452 2.49 9.55 -12.99
CA GLY A 452 2.44 8.45 -13.94
C GLY A 452 3.69 8.37 -14.81
N SER A 453 3.55 8.02 -16.09
CA SER A 453 4.69 7.83 -17.00
C SER A 453 5.64 9.02 -17.08
N LEU A 454 5.15 10.24 -16.85
CA LEU A 454 5.94 11.46 -16.85
C LEU A 454 6.92 11.57 -15.68
N THR A 455 6.77 10.80 -14.60
CA THR A 455 7.69 10.85 -13.45
C THR A 455 8.57 9.60 -13.33
N ARG A 456 8.66 8.80 -14.41
CA ARG A 456 9.46 7.56 -14.46
C ARG A 456 10.92 7.78 -14.10
N GLY A 457 11.49 8.93 -14.44
CA GLY A 457 12.88 9.25 -14.11
C GLY A 457 13.14 9.29 -12.61
N THR A 458 12.28 9.97 -11.87
CA THR A 458 12.38 10.12 -10.42
C THR A 458 11.93 8.87 -9.66
N HIS A 459 10.84 8.23 -10.11
CA HIS A 459 10.19 7.16 -9.34
C HIS A 459 10.42 5.75 -9.87
N PHE A 460 10.82 5.60 -11.14
CA PHE A 460 10.95 4.33 -11.87
C PHE A 460 9.66 3.51 -12.01
N TYR A 461 9.03 3.16 -10.89
CA TYR A 461 7.84 2.32 -10.81
C TYR A 461 6.56 3.16 -10.72
N VAL A 462 6.02 3.52 -11.88
CA VAL A 462 4.92 4.51 -11.99
C VAL A 462 3.62 3.99 -12.60
N SER A 463 3.62 2.77 -13.15
CA SER A 463 2.52 2.25 -13.96
C SER A 463 1.47 1.46 -13.19
N ALA A 464 1.74 1.12 -11.93
CA ALA A 464 0.87 0.31 -11.10
C ALA A 464 -0.16 1.19 -10.35
N ILE A 465 -1.36 0.66 -10.12
CA ILE A 465 -2.46 1.45 -9.52
C ILE A 465 -2.19 1.81 -8.06
N ASP A 466 -1.65 0.89 -7.27
CA ASP A 466 -1.17 1.16 -5.91
C ASP A 466 -0.17 2.33 -5.85
N ARG A 467 0.72 2.41 -6.85
CA ARG A 467 1.66 3.54 -6.99
C ARG A 467 0.98 4.82 -7.43
N THR A 468 0.03 4.72 -8.35
CA THR A 468 -0.80 5.84 -8.78
C THR A 468 -1.53 6.47 -7.59
N ALA A 469 -2.16 5.66 -6.73
CA ALA A 469 -2.82 6.11 -5.51
C ALA A 469 -1.83 6.78 -4.54
N ALA A 470 -0.64 6.20 -4.36
CA ALA A 470 0.40 6.77 -3.50
C ALA A 470 0.95 8.12 -4.01
N HIS A 471 1.14 8.28 -5.32
CA HIS A 471 1.56 9.54 -5.93
C HIS A 471 0.45 10.60 -5.86
N ALA A 472 -0.79 10.20 -6.11
CA ALA A 472 -1.95 11.06 -5.93
C ALA A 472 -2.07 11.56 -4.49
N ALA A 473 -1.82 10.69 -3.51
CA ALA A 473 -1.87 11.07 -2.11
C ALA A 473 -0.82 12.13 -1.75
N ARG A 474 0.41 11.99 -2.25
CA ARG A 474 1.50 12.97 -2.08
C ARG A 474 1.18 14.32 -2.71
N ILE A 475 0.60 14.32 -3.91
CA ILE A 475 0.18 15.56 -4.59
C ILE A 475 -0.94 16.25 -3.79
N ALA A 476 -1.96 15.50 -3.39
CA ALA A 476 -3.07 16.06 -2.62
C ALA A 476 -2.63 16.59 -1.24
N ASP A 477 -1.73 15.88 -0.54
CA ASP A 477 -1.11 16.35 0.69
C ASP A 477 -0.37 17.69 0.45
N ALA A 478 0.42 17.80 -0.62
CA ALA A 478 1.12 19.04 -0.97
C ALA A 478 0.17 20.20 -1.29
N LEU A 479 -0.93 19.92 -2.01
CA LEU A 479 -1.95 20.93 -2.37
C LEU A 479 -2.65 21.54 -1.14
N VAL A 480 -2.81 20.77 -0.06
CA VAL A 480 -3.41 21.26 1.20
C VAL A 480 -2.37 21.73 2.23
N GLY A 481 -1.09 21.81 1.84
CA GLY A 481 0.02 22.23 2.70
C GLY A 481 0.37 21.24 3.82
N GLU A 482 0.02 19.96 3.67
CA GLU A 482 0.46 18.93 4.59
C GLU A 482 1.94 18.57 4.33
N PRO A 483 2.81 18.57 5.36
CA PRO A 483 4.18 18.14 5.21
C PRO A 483 4.24 16.69 4.70
N PRO A 484 5.19 16.34 3.82
CA PRO A 484 5.29 14.98 3.31
C PRO A 484 5.51 13.96 4.43
N ALA A 485 4.77 12.87 4.39
CA ALA A 485 4.99 11.75 5.30
C ALA A 485 6.21 10.93 4.85
N ARG A 486 7.13 10.66 5.79
CA ARG A 486 8.23 9.71 5.60
C ARG A 486 7.86 8.34 6.16
N PRO A 487 8.25 7.23 5.51
CA PRO A 487 8.18 5.91 6.13
C PRO A 487 8.98 5.89 7.44
N VAL A 488 8.36 5.41 8.52
CA VAL A 488 9.02 5.23 9.82
C VAL A 488 9.12 3.76 10.18
N HIS A 489 10.20 3.40 10.85
CA HIS A 489 10.38 2.08 11.46
C HIS A 489 10.00 2.15 12.93
N ILE A 490 9.04 1.32 13.35
CA ILE A 490 8.36 1.44 14.64
C ILE A 490 8.61 0.19 15.46
N ALA A 491 9.27 0.32 16.61
CA ALA A 491 9.34 -0.74 17.61
C ALA A 491 8.06 -0.72 18.46
N ILE A 492 7.29 -1.80 18.45
CA ILE A 492 6.13 -1.98 19.33
C ILE A 492 6.54 -2.95 20.43
N PHE A 493 6.66 -2.45 21.65
CA PHE A 493 6.96 -3.25 22.83
C PHE A 493 5.63 -3.74 23.43
N LEU A 494 5.44 -5.06 23.42
CA LEU A 494 4.21 -5.71 23.85
C LEU A 494 4.34 -6.26 25.27
N GLY A 495 3.36 -5.92 26.09
CA GLY A 495 3.11 -6.56 27.38
C GLY A 495 2.61 -8.00 27.23
N ALA A 496 2.52 -8.71 28.36
CA ALA A 496 1.99 -10.07 28.42
C ALA A 496 0.45 -10.14 28.51
N ASP A 497 -0.22 -8.99 28.51
CA ASP A 497 -1.67 -8.84 28.66
C ASP A 497 -2.42 -8.93 27.31
N VAL A 498 -3.67 -9.36 27.36
CA VAL A 498 -4.53 -9.48 26.16
C VAL A 498 -4.71 -8.14 25.43
N ALA A 499 -4.76 -7.01 26.13
CA ALA A 499 -5.05 -5.70 25.54
C ALA A 499 -3.94 -5.24 24.59
N SER A 500 -2.68 -5.38 25.01
CA SER A 500 -1.48 -5.14 24.19
C SER A 500 -1.57 -5.90 22.85
N HIS A 501 -1.95 -7.17 22.92
CA HIS A 501 -2.06 -8.03 21.74
C HIS A 501 -3.23 -7.66 20.82
N LEU A 502 -4.39 -7.27 21.38
CA LEU A 502 -5.52 -6.76 20.61
C LEU A 502 -5.17 -5.45 19.90
N ILE A 503 -4.53 -4.50 20.61
CA ILE A 503 -4.05 -3.24 20.00
C ILE A 503 -3.06 -3.55 18.88
N ALA A 504 -2.08 -4.42 19.10
CA ALA A 504 -1.08 -4.77 18.08
C ALA A 504 -1.72 -5.38 16.83
N SER A 505 -2.70 -6.26 17.01
CA SER A 505 -3.42 -6.94 15.92
C SER A 505 -4.10 -5.94 14.97
N ASP A 506 -4.69 -4.86 15.51
CA ASP A 506 -5.37 -3.85 14.70
C ASP A 506 -4.41 -2.73 14.25
N LEU A 507 -3.38 -2.41 15.04
CA LEU A 507 -2.43 -1.35 14.76
C LEU A 507 -1.45 -1.71 13.61
N VAL A 508 -0.90 -2.92 13.62
CA VAL A 508 0.09 -3.37 12.61
C VAL A 508 -0.41 -3.20 11.16
N PRO A 509 -1.59 -3.70 10.75
CA PRO A 509 -2.07 -3.53 9.38
C PRO A 509 -2.31 -2.07 9.01
N LEU A 510 -2.76 -1.23 9.95
CA LEU A 510 -2.94 0.21 9.71
C LEU A 510 -1.60 0.91 9.45
N LEU A 511 -0.57 0.62 10.26
CA LEU A 511 0.77 1.15 10.06
C LEU A 511 1.37 0.73 8.71
N LEU A 512 1.18 -0.53 8.31
CA LEU A 512 1.64 -1.04 7.02
C LEU A 512 0.92 -0.39 5.83
N ALA A 513 -0.37 -0.09 5.98
CA ALA A 513 -1.18 0.59 4.97
C ALA A 513 -0.71 2.04 4.73
N GLU A 514 -0.31 2.74 5.79
CA GLU A 514 0.32 4.08 5.72
C GLU A 514 1.80 4.04 5.30
N GLY A 515 2.33 2.85 4.95
CA GLY A 515 3.69 2.68 4.46
C GLY A 515 4.78 2.65 5.54
N HIS A 516 4.42 2.51 6.81
CA HIS A 516 5.35 2.33 7.92
C HIS A 516 5.74 0.85 8.12
N MET A 517 6.83 0.59 8.84
CA MET A 517 7.32 -0.76 9.10
C MET A 517 7.36 -1.05 10.61
N PRO A 518 6.38 -1.80 11.15
CA PRO A 518 6.39 -2.23 12.54
C PRO A 518 7.33 -3.42 12.81
N PHE A 519 7.93 -3.42 14.00
CA PHE A 519 8.80 -4.45 14.57
C PHE A 519 8.28 -4.78 15.97
N LEU A 520 7.87 -6.02 16.21
CA LEU A 520 7.27 -6.43 17.47
C LEU A 520 8.34 -6.98 18.42
N PHE A 521 8.38 -6.43 19.63
CA PHE A 521 9.27 -6.86 20.69
C PHE A 521 8.44 -7.38 21.88
N LEU A 522 8.60 -8.64 22.23
CA LEU A 522 7.86 -9.30 23.32
C LEU A 522 8.69 -9.22 24.60
N SER A 523 8.12 -8.67 25.67
CA SER A 523 8.78 -8.67 26.99
C SER A 523 8.74 -10.08 27.61
N SER A 524 9.88 -10.58 28.08
CA SER A 524 9.91 -11.76 28.94
C SER A 524 9.36 -11.38 30.31
N SER A 525 8.06 -11.54 30.56
CA SER A 525 7.57 -11.38 31.93
C SER A 525 8.30 -12.36 32.84
N LYS A 526 8.76 -11.90 34.01
CA LYS A 526 9.18 -12.77 35.11
C LYS A 526 8.17 -13.90 35.26
N GLN A 527 8.68 -15.13 35.41
CA GLN A 527 7.85 -16.28 35.72
C GLN A 527 6.91 -15.90 36.87
N THR A 528 5.62 -16.15 36.70
CA THR A 528 4.67 -16.20 37.83
C THR A 528 5.35 -17.03 38.91
N PRO A 529 5.40 -16.58 40.19
CA PRO A 529 6.01 -17.38 41.24
C PRO A 529 5.45 -18.80 41.16
N SER A 530 6.34 -19.79 41.26
CA SER A 530 5.98 -21.20 41.17
C SER A 530 4.82 -21.47 42.13
N LEU A 531 3.91 -22.36 41.75
CA LEU A 531 2.73 -22.79 42.52
C LEU A 531 3.05 -23.34 43.93
N GLU A 532 4.32 -23.31 44.35
CA GLU A 532 4.83 -23.78 45.63
C GLU A 532 5.00 -22.66 46.68
N GLU A 533 4.80 -21.37 46.32
CA GLU A 533 4.77 -20.25 47.27
C GLU A 533 3.31 -19.86 47.64
N SER A 534 3.04 -19.57 48.92
CA SER A 534 1.72 -19.12 49.39
C SER A 534 1.42 -17.69 48.91
N ASP A 535 0.71 -17.56 47.78
CA ASP A 535 0.22 -16.30 47.23
C ASP A 535 -1.00 -15.80 48.04
N SER A 536 -0.74 -14.87 48.95
CA SER A 536 -1.71 -14.28 49.89
C SER A 536 -2.62 -13.20 49.28
N ARG A 537 -2.56 -12.96 47.96
CA ARG A 537 -3.39 -11.94 47.30
C ARG A 537 -4.87 -12.34 47.29
N PRO A 538 -5.83 -11.40 47.41
CA PRO A 538 -7.26 -11.67 47.27
C PRO A 538 -7.63 -12.47 46.01
N PHE A 539 -8.64 -13.34 46.15
CA PHE A 539 -9.14 -14.20 45.05
C PHE A 539 -9.39 -13.41 43.75
N ASP A 540 -10.08 -12.27 43.84
CA ASP A 540 -10.39 -11.43 42.68
C ASP A 540 -9.16 -10.90 41.94
N LEU A 541 -8.07 -10.61 42.65
CA LEU A 541 -6.81 -10.17 42.03
C LEU A 541 -6.09 -11.32 41.33
N ARG A 542 -6.12 -12.52 41.91
CA ARG A 542 -5.61 -13.74 41.24
C ARG A 542 -6.46 -14.07 40.01
N LYS A 543 -7.79 -13.90 40.09
CA LYS A 543 -8.72 -14.04 38.97
C LYS A 543 -8.40 -13.03 37.85
N LEU A 544 -8.16 -11.76 38.19
CA LEU A 544 -7.74 -10.73 37.23
C LEU A 544 -6.47 -11.13 36.48
N GLU A 545 -5.40 -11.51 37.19
CA GLU A 545 -4.15 -11.94 36.56
C GLU A 545 -4.34 -13.17 35.66
N PHE A 546 -5.12 -14.15 36.12
CA PHE A 546 -5.39 -15.35 35.34
C PHE A 546 -6.08 -15.02 34.01
N PHE A 547 -7.16 -14.24 34.03
CA PHE A 547 -7.92 -13.90 32.82
C PHE A 547 -7.21 -12.91 31.90
N GLU A 548 -6.47 -11.95 32.46
CA GLU A 548 -5.77 -10.93 31.67
C GLU A 548 -4.51 -11.48 30.98
N ARG A 549 -3.78 -12.40 31.63
CA ARG A 549 -2.44 -12.81 31.21
C ARG A 549 -2.31 -14.32 31.00
N GLU A 550 -2.71 -15.12 31.99
CA GLU A 550 -2.45 -16.58 31.96
C GLU A 550 -3.31 -17.32 30.93
N LEU A 551 -4.62 -17.08 30.91
CA LEU A 551 -5.55 -17.70 29.98
C LEU A 551 -5.16 -17.43 28.53
N PHE A 552 -4.83 -16.18 28.21
CA PHE A 552 -4.39 -15.79 26.87
C PHE A 552 -3.04 -16.41 26.50
N ARG A 553 -2.02 -16.23 27.34
CA ARG A 553 -0.63 -16.58 26.98
C ARG A 553 -0.33 -18.07 27.13
N LYS A 554 -0.76 -18.71 28.22
CA LYS A 554 -0.43 -20.12 28.51
C LYS A 554 -1.40 -21.11 27.88
N HIS A 555 -2.62 -20.68 27.57
CA HIS A 555 -3.65 -21.59 27.05
C HIS A 555 -4.10 -21.23 25.63
N LEU A 556 -4.45 -19.97 25.34
CA LEU A 556 -4.93 -19.60 24.00
C LEU A 556 -3.81 -19.57 22.95
N CYS A 557 -2.70 -18.85 23.20
CA CYS A 557 -1.62 -18.68 22.23
C CYS A 557 -1.03 -20.03 21.72
N PRO A 558 -0.72 -21.02 22.59
CA PRO A 558 -0.26 -22.33 22.14
C PRO A 558 -1.26 -23.03 21.21
N ARG A 559 -2.56 -22.92 21.49
CA ARG A 559 -3.60 -23.53 20.64
C ARG A 559 -3.74 -22.86 19.28
N LEU A 560 -3.64 -21.54 19.22
CA LEU A 560 -3.66 -20.80 17.95
C LEU A 560 -2.42 -21.10 17.08
N LYS A 561 -1.31 -21.50 17.71
CA LYS A 561 -0.10 -21.96 17.02
C LYS A 561 -0.28 -23.36 16.41
N GLU A 562 -0.96 -24.26 17.12
CA GLU A 562 -1.28 -25.61 16.63
C GLU A 562 -2.39 -25.58 15.56
N HIS A 563 -3.42 -24.75 15.77
CA HIS A 563 -4.61 -24.66 14.92
C HIS A 563 -4.78 -23.22 14.43
N SER A 564 -4.26 -22.94 13.23
CA SER A 564 -4.44 -21.62 12.60
C SER A 564 -5.92 -21.39 12.25
N PHE A 565 -6.57 -20.50 12.99
CA PHE A 565 -7.93 -20.04 12.70
C PHE A 565 -7.92 -18.89 11.69
N LYS A 566 -7.69 -19.22 10.42
CA LYS A 566 -7.78 -18.26 9.31
C LYS A 566 -9.18 -17.59 9.29
N GLY A 567 -9.21 -16.27 9.09
CA GLY A 567 -10.46 -15.50 9.05
C GLY A 567 -10.96 -15.01 10.42
N ALA A 568 -10.22 -15.25 11.50
CA ALA A 568 -10.45 -14.58 12.77
C ALA A 568 -10.29 -13.05 12.64
N ARG A 569 -10.94 -12.29 13.53
CA ARG A 569 -10.86 -10.83 13.56
C ARG A 569 -9.44 -10.37 13.91
N HIS A 570 -8.82 -11.02 14.88
CA HIS A 570 -7.49 -10.68 15.37
C HIS A 570 -6.48 -11.78 15.05
N MET A 571 -5.22 -11.38 14.92
CA MET A 571 -4.08 -12.25 14.70
C MET A 571 -3.17 -12.27 15.93
N THR A 572 -2.59 -13.43 16.24
CA THR A 572 -1.45 -13.49 17.17
C THR A 572 -0.21 -12.86 16.53
N VAL A 573 0.84 -12.61 17.34
CA VAL A 573 2.09 -12.03 16.85
C VAL A 573 2.79 -12.93 15.83
N GLU A 574 2.73 -14.25 16.00
CA GLU A 574 3.27 -15.24 15.05
C GLU A 574 2.47 -15.27 13.74
N GLN A 575 1.15 -15.14 13.83
CA GLN A 575 0.29 -15.03 12.67
C GLN A 575 0.58 -13.74 11.90
N MET A 576 0.76 -12.61 12.60
CA MET A 576 1.18 -11.34 12.00
C MET A 576 2.57 -11.42 11.35
N GLN A 577 3.54 -12.09 11.98
CA GLN A 577 4.86 -12.34 11.40
C GLN A 577 4.74 -13.02 10.04
N THR A 578 3.91 -14.06 9.95
CA THR A 578 3.72 -14.84 8.72
C THR A 578 2.91 -14.05 7.68
N ALA A 579 1.81 -13.42 8.09
CA ALA A 579 0.89 -12.73 7.19
C ALA A 579 1.44 -11.41 6.66
N TYR A 580 2.16 -10.65 7.49
CA TYR A 580 2.60 -9.29 7.18
C TYR A 580 4.11 -9.15 7.03
N GLY A 581 4.90 -10.15 7.43
CA GLY A 581 6.35 -10.11 7.34
C GLY A 581 7.01 -9.10 8.29
N VAL A 582 6.39 -8.88 9.44
CA VAL A 582 6.94 -8.08 10.54
C VAL A 582 7.95 -8.90 11.33
N LEU A 583 8.99 -8.25 11.85
CA LEU A 583 9.89 -8.92 12.78
C LEU A 583 9.16 -9.16 14.11
N VAL A 584 9.28 -10.35 14.68
CA VAL A 584 8.88 -10.65 16.06
C VAL A 584 10.12 -11.12 16.79
N GLN A 585 10.44 -10.46 17.90
CA GLN A 585 11.63 -10.75 18.69
C GLN A 585 11.29 -10.79 20.17
N GLU A 586 11.65 -11.88 20.85
CA GLU A 586 11.63 -11.93 22.31
C GLU A 586 12.81 -11.15 22.88
N ILE A 587 12.55 -10.30 23.87
CA ILE A 587 13.56 -9.61 24.66
C ILE A 587 13.89 -10.50 25.87
N PRO A 588 15.11 -11.04 25.99
CA PRO A 588 15.51 -11.79 27.18
C PRO A 588 15.66 -10.87 28.40
N ASP A 589 15.35 -11.40 29.58
CA ASP A 589 15.41 -10.74 30.90
C ASP A 589 16.82 -10.21 31.29
N THR A 590 17.86 -10.49 30.49
CA THR A 590 19.25 -10.13 30.77
C THR A 590 19.65 -8.79 30.12
N LYS A 591 19.96 -7.84 31.00
CA LYS A 591 20.26 -6.42 30.73
C LYS A 591 21.19 -6.14 29.55
N GLY A 592 20.72 -5.24 28.66
CA GLY A 592 21.47 -4.03 28.29
C GLY A 592 22.64 -4.13 27.30
N ALA A 593 22.53 -4.89 26.21
CA ALA A 593 23.40 -4.63 25.04
C ALA A 593 22.81 -5.12 23.70
N SER A 594 21.90 -6.10 23.73
CA SER A 594 21.37 -6.75 22.52
C SER A 594 20.26 -5.91 21.85
N VAL A 595 19.38 -5.29 22.63
CA VAL A 595 18.19 -4.58 22.10
C VAL A 595 18.57 -3.28 21.40
N GLY A 596 19.41 -2.43 22.01
CA GLY A 596 19.88 -1.19 21.37
C GLY A 596 20.56 -1.44 20.01
N ARG A 597 21.38 -2.49 19.92
CA ARG A 597 21.99 -2.93 18.63
C ARG A 597 20.95 -3.37 17.61
N MET A 598 19.87 -4.03 18.03
CA MET A 598 18.76 -4.39 17.13
C MET A 598 18.01 -3.15 16.65
N LEU A 599 17.71 -2.20 17.55
CA LEU A 599 17.05 -0.95 17.18
C LEU A 599 17.88 -0.18 16.14
N GLN A 600 19.20 -0.12 16.33
CA GLN A 600 20.13 0.48 15.38
C GLN A 600 20.17 -0.29 14.05
N LYS A 601 20.30 -1.63 14.09
CA LYS A 601 20.33 -2.49 12.89
C LYS A 601 19.09 -2.30 12.02
N TYR A 602 17.93 -2.13 12.65
CA TYR A 602 16.65 -1.96 11.95
C TYR A 602 16.24 -0.49 11.79
N PHE A 603 17.13 0.47 12.06
CA PHE A 603 16.87 1.90 11.86
C PHE A 603 15.59 2.40 12.54
N ILE A 604 15.29 1.92 13.75
CA ILE A 604 14.05 2.29 14.44
C ILE A 604 14.02 3.82 14.68
N ASP A 605 12.90 4.44 14.32
CA ASP A 605 12.62 5.86 14.47
C ASP A 605 11.76 6.13 15.73
N VAL A 606 10.82 5.24 16.03
CA VAL A 606 9.84 5.39 17.12
C VAL A 606 9.70 4.09 17.89
N GLY A 607 9.72 4.16 19.21
CA GLY A 607 9.26 3.08 20.09
C GLY A 607 7.88 3.41 20.66
N ILE A 608 6.98 2.43 20.69
CA ILE A 608 5.69 2.50 21.38
C ILE A 608 5.63 1.35 22.37
N SER A 609 5.54 1.67 23.65
CA SER A 609 5.28 0.73 24.73
C SER A 609 3.78 0.61 24.95
N LEU A 610 3.22 -0.57 24.68
CA LEU A 610 1.82 -0.89 24.96
C LEU A 610 1.74 -1.51 26.35
N THR A 611 1.19 -0.75 27.31
CA THR A 611 0.91 -1.17 28.69
C THR A 611 2.03 -1.97 29.36
N CYS A 612 3.28 -1.48 29.27
CA CYS A 612 4.40 -2.05 30.02
C CYS A 612 4.46 -1.40 31.41
N ALA A 613 4.10 -2.16 32.45
CA ALA A 613 4.29 -1.73 33.83
C ALA A 613 5.78 -1.56 34.21
N GLU A 614 6.68 -2.10 33.38
CA GLU A 614 8.12 -2.05 33.57
C GLU A 614 8.75 -0.96 32.69
N ALA A 615 9.68 -0.19 33.25
CA ALA A 615 10.43 0.78 32.49
C ALA A 615 11.26 0.07 31.39
N PRO A 616 11.31 0.60 30.15
CA PRO A 616 12.17 0.07 29.10
C PRO A 616 13.64 0.02 29.56
N ASP A 617 14.40 -0.92 29.00
CA ASP A 617 15.85 -1.03 29.28
C ASP A 617 16.58 0.29 28.94
N GLN A 618 17.64 0.60 29.69
CA GLN A 618 18.39 1.84 29.55
C GLN A 618 18.96 2.04 28.14
N ASP A 619 19.33 0.96 27.43
CA ASP A 619 19.80 1.05 26.03
C ASP A 619 18.68 1.46 25.06
N VAL A 620 17.44 1.02 25.33
CA VAL A 620 16.26 1.39 24.54
C VAL A 620 15.97 2.88 24.71
N ILE A 621 16.00 3.35 25.96
CA ILE A 621 15.84 4.78 26.29
C ILE A 621 16.97 5.59 25.63
N ALA A 622 18.24 5.19 25.83
CA ALA A 622 19.38 5.90 25.26
C ALA A 622 19.34 6.00 23.73
N TYR A 623 18.89 4.94 23.03
CA TYR A 623 18.75 4.98 21.58
C TYR A 623 17.58 5.84 21.10
N LEU A 624 16.43 5.78 21.79
CA LEU A 624 15.18 6.44 21.34
C LEU A 624 14.96 7.85 21.89
N SER A 625 15.68 8.27 22.95
CA SER A 625 15.61 9.63 23.49
C SER A 625 16.51 10.64 22.76
N SER A 626 17.15 10.25 21.64
CA SER A 626 17.87 11.19 20.78
C SER A 626 16.92 12.20 20.10
N SER A 627 17.40 13.42 19.82
CA SER A 627 16.60 14.55 19.27
C SER A 627 15.73 14.29 18.02
N SER A 628 15.88 13.16 17.32
CA SER A 628 15.11 12.81 16.12
C SER A 628 14.27 11.53 16.26
N ARG A 629 14.14 10.98 17.47
CA ARG A 629 13.43 9.73 17.77
C ARG A 629 12.51 9.94 18.96
N TYR A 630 11.55 9.04 19.10
CA TYR A 630 10.54 9.11 20.15
C TYR A 630 10.40 7.75 20.83
N LEU A 631 10.20 7.76 22.15
CA LEU A 631 9.77 6.60 22.92
C LEU A 631 8.48 6.96 23.65
N LEU A 632 7.38 6.36 23.19
CA LEU A 632 6.03 6.64 23.65
C LEU A 632 5.53 5.53 24.58
N ALA A 633 4.81 5.91 25.63
CA ALA A 633 4.04 5.02 26.48
C ALA A 633 2.55 5.22 26.20
N LEU A 634 1.86 4.15 25.82
CA LEU A 634 0.42 4.12 25.73
C LEU A 634 -0.11 3.30 26.91
N ASP A 635 -0.48 4.01 27.97
CA ASP A 635 -0.99 3.42 29.19
C ASP A 635 -2.52 3.36 29.16
N ALA A 636 -3.09 2.31 29.75
CA ALA A 636 -4.52 2.09 29.83
C ALA A 636 -4.93 1.84 31.28
N GLY A 637 -6.14 2.25 31.64
CA GLY A 637 -6.68 1.92 32.95
C GLY A 637 -7.90 2.73 33.34
N VAL A 638 -8.38 2.47 34.56
CA VAL A 638 -9.47 3.21 35.19
C VAL A 638 -8.90 4.44 35.89
N LEU A 639 -9.43 5.61 35.56
CA LEU A 639 -9.02 6.88 36.15
C LEU A 639 -9.71 7.08 37.51
N SER A 640 -8.95 7.51 38.52
CA SER A 640 -9.56 7.95 39.78
C SER A 640 -10.38 9.22 39.53
N ALA A 641 -11.70 9.19 39.70
CA ALA A 641 -12.46 10.44 39.82
C ALA A 641 -12.02 11.18 41.11
N PRO A 642 -12.11 12.51 41.20
CA PRO A 642 -11.97 13.21 42.47
C PRO A 642 -12.91 12.55 43.48
N TRP A 643 -12.37 12.04 44.60
CA TRP A 643 -13.11 11.27 45.60
C TRP A 643 -14.36 12.00 46.15
N ASP A 644 -14.46 13.31 45.93
CA ASP A 644 -15.61 14.14 46.33
C ASP A 644 -16.83 14.12 45.38
N SER A 645 -16.73 13.57 44.17
CA SER A 645 -17.87 13.50 43.26
C SER A 645 -18.55 12.12 43.30
N LYS A 646 -19.40 11.90 44.30
CA LYS A 646 -20.28 10.70 44.39
C LYS A 646 -21.21 10.49 43.18
N LYS A 647 -21.20 11.38 42.18
CA LYS A 647 -22.05 11.36 40.98
C LYS A 647 -21.29 11.11 39.66
N ALA A 648 -19.96 11.17 39.62
CA ALA A 648 -19.22 10.88 38.39
C ALA A 648 -18.84 9.40 38.36
N GLY A 649 -19.40 8.64 37.41
CA GLY A 649 -19.00 7.25 37.18
C GLY A 649 -17.52 7.13 36.81
N ALA A 650 -16.92 5.95 37.05
CA ALA A 650 -15.56 5.66 36.62
C ALA A 650 -15.42 5.86 35.11
N LYS A 651 -14.24 6.30 34.68
CA LYS A 651 -13.86 6.40 33.27
C LYS A 651 -12.70 5.48 33.00
N PHE A 652 -12.80 4.70 31.93
CA PHE A 652 -11.68 3.97 31.38
C PHE A 652 -11.04 4.85 30.30
N GLY A 653 -9.72 4.85 30.21
CA GLY A 653 -9.06 5.66 29.21
C GLY A 653 -7.62 5.28 28.94
N TYR A 654 -7.16 5.79 27.80
CA TYR A 654 -5.79 5.69 27.35
C TYR A 654 -5.10 7.04 27.54
N THR A 655 -3.85 7.01 27.96
CA THR A 655 -2.98 8.19 28.10
C THR A 655 -1.71 7.90 27.32
N LEU A 656 -1.40 8.77 26.37
CA LEU A 656 -0.14 8.76 25.63
C LEU A 656 0.84 9.72 26.29
N ARG A 657 2.05 9.23 26.58
CA ARG A 657 3.15 9.98 27.19
C ARG A 657 4.44 9.71 26.44
N GLU A 658 5.40 10.62 26.56
CA GLU A 658 6.77 10.40 26.10
C GLU A 658 7.67 10.02 27.28
N PHE A 659 8.64 9.13 27.07
CA PHE A 659 9.69 8.84 28.05
C PHE A 659 10.80 9.89 27.99
N HIS A 660 11.19 10.39 29.16
CA HIS A 660 12.39 11.21 29.32
C HIS A 660 13.67 10.38 29.26
N GLU A 661 14.82 11.04 29.05
CA GLU A 661 16.15 10.43 29.05
C GLU A 661 16.48 9.68 30.36
N ASP A 662 15.87 10.08 31.49
CA ASP A 662 16.04 9.41 32.78
C ASP A 662 15.16 8.15 32.95
N GLY A 663 14.41 7.78 31.91
CA GLY A 663 13.49 6.65 31.87
C GLY A 663 12.15 6.89 32.57
N LYS A 664 11.89 8.11 33.07
CA LYS A 664 10.60 8.46 33.65
C LYS A 664 9.62 8.91 32.58
N LEU A 665 8.34 8.69 32.86
CA LEU A 665 7.25 9.20 32.02
C LEU A 665 7.17 10.71 32.14
N GLY A 666 7.17 11.39 31.00
CA GLY A 666 6.98 12.82 30.89
C GLY A 666 5.52 13.25 30.85
N ASP A 667 5.32 14.45 30.31
CA ASP A 667 4.00 15.08 30.23
C ASP A 667 3.04 14.31 29.33
N VAL A 668 1.74 14.51 29.59
CA VAL A 668 0.66 13.89 28.82
C VAL A 668 0.57 14.55 27.45
N ILE A 669 0.73 13.74 26.40
CA ILE A 669 0.57 14.15 25.00
C ILE A 669 -0.90 14.14 24.62
N ASP A 670 -1.58 13.02 24.88
CA ASP A 670 -2.99 12.82 24.55
C ASP A 670 -3.66 11.96 25.63
N ARG A 671 -4.95 12.20 25.87
CA ARG A 671 -5.77 11.41 26.78
C ARG A 671 -7.18 11.26 26.22
N ARG A 672 -7.62 10.02 26.04
CA ARG A 672 -8.97 9.70 25.58
C ARG A 672 -9.65 8.80 26.59
N THR A 673 -10.89 9.13 26.92
CA THR A 673 -11.65 8.44 27.97
C THR A 673 -13.05 8.11 27.50
N THR A 674 -13.57 6.98 27.96
CA THR A 674 -14.98 6.61 27.83
C THR A 674 -15.58 6.33 29.22
N PRO A 675 -16.89 6.58 29.43
CA PRO A 675 -17.56 6.14 30.66
C PRO A 675 -17.51 4.62 30.79
N VAL A 676 -17.17 4.11 31.99
CA VAL A 676 -17.37 2.70 32.32
C VAL A 676 -18.86 2.50 32.56
N GLY A 677 -19.53 1.66 31.77
CA GLY A 677 -20.95 1.36 31.97
C GLY A 677 -21.20 0.74 33.34
N GLU A 678 -22.30 1.13 34.01
CA GLU A 678 -22.62 0.76 35.40
C GLU A 678 -22.82 -0.76 35.65
N SER A 679 -22.78 -1.59 34.60
CA SER A 679 -23.12 -3.02 34.62
C SER A 679 -22.01 -3.96 34.09
N ALA A 680 -20.85 -3.45 33.68
CA ALA A 680 -19.80 -4.26 33.05
C ALA A 680 -18.60 -4.45 33.99
N ALA A 681 -18.06 -5.68 34.06
CA ALA A 681 -16.83 -5.94 34.78
C ALA A 681 -15.64 -5.18 34.15
N MET A 682 -14.70 -4.72 34.97
CA MET A 682 -13.65 -3.79 34.53
C MET A 682 -12.79 -4.33 33.37
N LEU A 683 -12.41 -5.61 33.41
CA LEU A 683 -11.61 -6.23 32.32
C LEU A 683 -12.37 -6.34 30.99
N THR A 684 -13.71 -6.38 31.01
CA THR A 684 -14.52 -6.45 29.78
C THR A 684 -14.57 -5.11 29.04
N GLY A 685 -14.38 -3.99 29.74
CA GLY A 685 -14.23 -2.67 29.12
C GLY A 685 -12.95 -2.58 28.30
N VAL A 686 -11.85 -3.20 28.75
CA VAL A 686 -10.59 -3.23 27.97
C VAL A 686 -10.81 -3.81 26.56
N GLY A 687 -11.66 -4.83 26.42
CA GLY A 687 -11.93 -5.51 25.15
C GLY A 687 -12.77 -4.72 24.13
N LYS A 688 -13.56 -3.73 24.55
CA LYS A 688 -14.31 -2.86 23.63
C LYS A 688 -13.61 -1.52 23.43
N GLU A 689 -12.83 -1.08 24.41
CA GLU A 689 -12.23 0.25 24.47
C GLU A 689 -10.85 0.34 23.79
N TYR A 690 -10.19 -0.79 23.54
CA TYR A 690 -8.82 -0.80 22.99
C TYR A 690 -8.66 -0.08 21.64
N ALA A 691 -9.74 0.05 20.86
CA ALA A 691 -9.76 0.79 19.61
C ALA A 691 -9.36 2.28 19.81
N LEU A 692 -9.63 2.85 20.98
CA LEU A 692 -9.14 4.19 21.33
C LEU A 692 -7.61 4.24 21.36
N GLY A 693 -6.98 3.23 21.97
CA GLY A 693 -5.53 3.09 22.02
C GLY A 693 -4.90 2.93 20.64
N VAL A 694 -5.53 2.13 19.76
CA VAL A 694 -5.11 2.00 18.35
C VAL A 694 -5.12 3.36 17.65
N GLN A 695 -6.22 4.12 17.76
CA GLN A 695 -6.33 5.42 17.11
C GLN A 695 -5.29 6.42 17.65
N MET A 696 -5.07 6.45 18.97
CA MET A 696 -4.05 7.32 19.58
C MET A 696 -2.64 7.03 19.05
N ALA A 697 -2.29 5.74 18.91
CA ALA A 697 -0.99 5.34 18.35
C ALA A 697 -0.87 5.75 16.87
N VAL A 698 -1.92 5.56 16.06
CA VAL A 698 -1.96 5.98 14.65
C VAL A 698 -1.79 7.50 14.52
N ASP A 699 -2.52 8.29 15.32
CA ASP A 699 -2.46 9.76 15.27
C ASP A 699 -1.07 10.28 15.63
N ALA A 700 -0.44 9.70 16.67
CA ALA A 700 0.92 10.06 17.06
C ALA A 700 1.94 9.75 15.95
N ILE A 701 1.85 8.56 15.34
CA ILE A 701 2.74 8.17 14.23
C ILE A 701 2.50 9.04 12.98
N LYS A 702 1.26 9.45 12.70
CA LYS A 702 0.93 10.40 11.61
C LYS A 702 1.63 11.74 11.82
N LEU A 703 1.74 12.23 13.05
CA LEU A 703 2.49 13.47 13.34
C LEU A 703 4.01 13.26 13.19
N VAL A 704 4.56 12.20 13.79
CA VAL A 704 6.00 11.92 13.75
C VAL A 704 6.50 11.71 12.32
N SER A 705 5.75 10.95 11.50
CA SER A 705 6.10 10.71 10.10
C SER A 705 6.09 11.99 9.26
N ARG A 706 5.38 13.02 9.67
CA ARG A 706 5.32 14.33 9.02
C ARG A 706 6.23 15.38 9.67
N GLY A 707 7.01 14.99 10.69
CA GLY A 707 7.86 15.91 11.45
C GLY A 707 7.07 16.96 12.24
N LYS A 708 5.78 16.73 12.50
CA LYS A 708 4.96 17.62 13.31
C LYS A 708 5.19 17.36 14.81
N PRO A 709 5.13 18.39 15.66
CA PRO A 709 5.17 18.20 17.11
C PRO A 709 4.06 17.27 17.59
N LEU A 710 4.38 16.38 18.53
CA LEU A 710 3.37 15.53 19.19
C LEU A 710 2.33 16.35 19.98
N SER A 711 2.62 17.61 20.31
CA SER A 711 1.66 18.53 20.93
C SER A 711 0.48 18.91 20.02
N ASP A 712 0.58 18.64 18.71
CA ASP A 712 -0.45 18.99 17.73
C ASP A 712 -1.59 17.95 17.65
N VAL A 713 -1.55 16.91 18.49
CA VAL A 713 -2.68 15.96 18.59
C VAL A 713 -3.94 16.74 18.96
N ALA A 714 -5.01 16.56 18.17
CA ALA A 714 -6.28 17.26 18.31
C ALA A 714 -7.05 16.78 19.56
N CYS A 715 -6.62 17.20 20.75
CA CYS A 715 -7.39 17.03 21.98
C CYS A 715 -7.79 18.40 22.55
N PRO A 716 -9.05 18.62 22.97
CA PRO A 716 -9.37 19.75 23.82
C PRO A 716 -8.53 19.61 25.09
N ARG A 717 -7.57 20.53 25.29
CA ARG A 717 -6.78 20.60 26.52
C ARG A 717 -7.75 20.73 27.69
N SER A 718 -8.03 19.65 28.42
CA SER A 718 -8.73 19.80 29.69
C SER A 718 -7.80 20.59 30.60
N SER A 719 -8.29 21.68 31.19
CA SER A 719 -7.55 22.59 32.07
C SER A 719 -7.11 21.93 33.40
N ASP A 720 -7.09 20.60 33.46
CA ASP A 720 -6.78 19.81 34.63
C ASP A 720 -5.47 19.05 34.41
N THR A 721 -4.38 19.75 34.69
CA THR A 721 -3.00 19.25 34.67
C THR A 721 -2.68 18.38 35.90
N SER A 722 -3.67 18.04 36.72
CA SER A 722 -3.44 17.23 37.90
C SER A 722 -3.15 15.77 37.50
N ARG A 723 -2.12 15.21 38.14
CA ARG A 723 -1.66 13.81 38.04
C ARG A 723 -2.79 12.84 38.44
N HIS A 724 -3.75 12.63 37.56
CA HIS A 724 -4.70 11.54 37.71
C HIS A 724 -3.98 10.25 37.35
N CYS A 725 -3.53 9.52 38.38
CA CYS A 725 -2.97 8.19 38.24
C CYS A 725 -4.08 7.18 37.93
N TYR A 726 -3.78 6.21 37.07
CA TYR A 726 -4.60 5.01 36.97
C TYR A 726 -4.64 4.31 38.33
N LEU A 727 -5.81 3.78 38.70
CA LEU A 727 -5.95 3.01 39.95
C LEU A 727 -4.98 1.82 39.91
N SER A 728 -4.25 1.61 40.99
CA SER A 728 -3.48 0.37 41.20
C SER A 728 -4.42 -0.83 41.23
N ALA A 729 -3.90 -2.05 41.07
CA ALA A 729 -4.71 -3.25 41.16
C ALA A 729 -5.47 -3.34 42.51
N GLU A 730 -4.83 -2.96 43.61
CA GLU A 730 -5.43 -2.93 44.95
C GLU A 730 -6.50 -1.84 45.09
N GLU A 731 -6.26 -0.64 44.55
CA GLU A 731 -7.22 0.46 44.55
C GLU A 731 -8.43 0.14 43.67
N LEU A 732 -8.20 -0.52 42.53
CA LEU A 732 -9.25 -1.01 41.63
C LEU A 732 -10.08 -2.09 42.32
N TRP A 733 -9.44 -3.04 43.00
CA TRP A 733 -10.13 -4.05 43.80
C TRP A 733 -11.00 -3.41 44.88
N LYS A 734 -10.45 -2.45 45.65
CA LYS A 734 -11.21 -1.71 46.67
C LYS A 734 -12.38 -0.94 46.07
N TYR A 735 -12.16 -0.24 44.95
CA TYR A 735 -13.20 0.48 44.21
C TYR A 735 -14.36 -0.44 43.81
N CYS A 736 -14.04 -1.61 43.24
CA CYS A 736 -15.01 -2.60 42.82
C CYS A 736 -15.78 -3.19 44.00
N HIS A 737 -15.07 -3.53 45.08
CA HIS A 737 -15.66 -4.11 46.29
C HIS A 737 -16.62 -3.13 46.99
N GLU A 738 -16.27 -1.84 47.10
CA GLU A 738 -17.14 -0.81 47.70
C GLU A 738 -18.42 -0.57 46.91
N ARG A 739 -18.36 -0.72 45.58
CA ARG A 739 -19.49 -0.48 44.66
C ARG A 739 -20.23 -1.76 44.24
N ARG A 740 -19.81 -2.94 44.72
CA ARG A 740 -20.35 -4.26 44.34
C ARG A 740 -20.31 -4.51 42.83
N ILE A 741 -19.22 -4.10 42.19
CA ILE A 741 -18.93 -4.35 40.77
C ILE A 741 -17.97 -5.53 40.68
N GLU A 742 -18.19 -6.46 39.76
CA GLU A 742 -17.23 -7.54 39.52
C GLU A 742 -15.95 -7.01 38.86
N LEU A 743 -14.78 -7.42 39.36
CA LEU A 743 -13.50 -7.07 38.75
C LEU A 743 -13.33 -7.77 37.38
N VAL A 744 -13.77 -9.02 37.30
CA VAL A 744 -13.70 -9.88 36.12
C VAL A 744 -14.98 -10.68 35.96
N ASP A 745 -15.66 -10.48 34.84
CA ASP A 745 -16.71 -11.35 34.30
C ASP A 745 -16.02 -12.39 33.42
N ASP A 746 -15.87 -13.60 33.95
CA ASP A 746 -15.13 -14.69 33.31
C ASP A 746 -15.77 -15.13 31.99
N LYS A 747 -17.10 -15.31 31.99
CA LYS A 747 -17.85 -15.71 30.79
C LYS A 747 -17.67 -14.70 29.67
N ARG A 748 -17.76 -13.40 29.99
CA ARG A 748 -17.62 -12.36 28.98
C ARG A 748 -16.20 -12.22 28.46
N VAL A 749 -15.19 -12.47 29.29
CA VAL A 749 -13.79 -12.50 28.84
C VAL A 749 -13.52 -13.69 27.92
N VAL A 750 -14.01 -14.89 28.25
CA VAL A 750 -13.91 -16.06 27.35
C VAL A 750 -14.61 -15.77 26.02
N GLU A 751 -15.83 -15.22 26.07
CA GLU A 751 -16.57 -14.83 24.86
C GLU A 751 -15.78 -13.83 24.01
N MET A 752 -15.19 -12.80 24.61
CA MET A 752 -14.34 -11.82 23.92
C MET A 752 -13.14 -12.47 23.23
N LEU A 753 -12.43 -13.38 23.91
CA LEU A 753 -11.29 -14.10 23.36
C LEU A 753 -11.71 -14.97 22.16
N VAL A 754 -12.84 -15.67 22.30
CA VAL A 754 -13.40 -16.52 21.23
C VAL A 754 -13.82 -15.69 20.03
N GLU A 755 -14.54 -14.57 20.24
CA GLU A 755 -14.97 -13.68 19.16
C GLU A 755 -13.79 -13.03 18.43
N SER A 756 -12.69 -12.79 19.17
CA SER A 756 -11.47 -12.15 18.67
C SER A 756 -10.63 -13.10 17.84
N PHE A 757 -10.38 -14.31 18.32
CA PHE A 757 -9.36 -15.20 17.78
C PHE A 757 -9.93 -16.44 17.06
N ALA A 758 -11.26 -16.60 16.98
CA ALA A 758 -11.89 -17.65 16.19
C ALA A 758 -12.93 -17.11 15.19
N PRO A 759 -12.92 -17.61 13.94
CA PRO A 759 -14.00 -17.36 12.98
C PRO A 759 -15.28 -18.05 13.47
N LEU A 760 -16.42 -17.59 12.94
CA LEU A 760 -17.76 -17.97 13.42
C LEU A 760 -17.93 -19.49 13.57
N GLU A 761 -17.41 -20.28 12.63
CA GLU A 761 -17.58 -21.73 12.56
C GLU A 761 -16.73 -22.49 13.59
N LYS A 762 -15.71 -21.84 14.18
CA LYS A 762 -14.79 -22.44 15.17
C LYS A 762 -15.00 -21.92 16.59
N ARG A 763 -15.92 -20.96 16.79
CA ARG A 763 -16.16 -20.34 18.09
C ARG A 763 -16.56 -21.34 19.17
N GLU A 764 -17.48 -22.25 18.87
CA GLU A 764 -17.93 -23.27 19.86
C GLU A 764 -16.79 -24.21 20.29
N VAL A 765 -15.91 -24.57 19.36
CA VAL A 765 -14.78 -25.45 19.64
C VAL A 765 -13.82 -24.76 20.62
N LEU A 766 -13.41 -23.53 20.29
CA LEU A 766 -12.50 -22.78 21.13
C LEU A 766 -13.12 -22.45 22.49
N ARG A 767 -14.41 -22.09 22.53
CA ARG A 767 -15.13 -21.81 23.78
C ARG A 767 -15.08 -23.00 24.74
N LYS A 768 -15.42 -24.20 24.25
CA LYS A 768 -15.42 -25.42 25.08
C LYS A 768 -14.04 -25.71 25.68
N GLU A 769 -12.97 -25.47 24.92
CA GLU A 769 -11.60 -25.65 25.41
C GLU A 769 -11.25 -24.65 26.51
N LEU A 770 -11.53 -23.36 26.28
CA LEU A 770 -11.26 -22.31 27.27
C LEU A 770 -12.10 -22.49 28.54
N ASP A 771 -13.38 -22.85 28.41
CA ASP A 771 -14.25 -23.16 29.55
C ASP A 771 -13.68 -24.32 30.38
N GLY A 772 -13.11 -25.34 29.74
CA GLY A 772 -12.42 -26.43 30.43
C GLY A 772 -11.23 -25.94 31.26
N VAL A 773 -10.38 -25.08 30.69
CA VAL A 773 -9.23 -24.48 31.40
C VAL A 773 -9.69 -23.63 32.59
N VAL A 774 -10.75 -22.83 32.40
CA VAL A 774 -11.33 -21.99 33.44
C VAL A 774 -11.86 -22.85 34.60
N GLN A 775 -12.59 -23.93 34.31
CA GLN A 775 -13.10 -24.87 35.31
C GLN A 775 -11.95 -25.53 36.11
N GLU A 776 -10.90 -25.97 35.42
CA GLU A 776 -9.71 -26.53 36.08
C GLU A 776 -9.00 -25.52 36.99
N TRP A 777 -8.95 -24.25 36.59
CA TRP A 777 -8.36 -23.19 37.40
C TRP A 777 -9.18 -22.95 38.67
N TYR A 778 -10.51 -22.82 38.57
CA TYR A 778 -11.39 -22.66 39.73
C TYR A 778 -11.25 -23.83 40.71
N ALA A 779 -11.26 -25.08 40.22
CA ALA A 779 -11.08 -26.26 41.07
C ALA A 779 -9.74 -26.25 41.83
N LYS A 780 -8.66 -25.74 41.22
CA LYS A 780 -7.36 -25.58 41.88
C LYS A 780 -7.38 -24.49 42.96
N GLN A 781 -8.11 -23.40 42.75
CA GLN A 781 -8.23 -22.33 43.75
C GLN A 781 -9.09 -22.79 44.96
N GLU A 782 -10.16 -23.55 44.75
CA GLU A 782 -10.98 -24.10 45.85
C GLU A 782 -10.18 -25.04 46.77
N VAL A 783 -9.30 -25.87 46.19
CA VAL A 783 -8.38 -26.74 46.96
C VAL A 783 -7.32 -25.92 47.71
N ARG A 784 -6.98 -24.73 47.23
CA ARG A 784 -6.02 -23.83 47.85
C ARG A 784 -6.62 -23.09 49.04
N ASP A 785 -7.78 -22.47 48.83
CA ASP A 785 -8.49 -21.70 49.86
C ASP A 785 -9.07 -22.60 50.97
N SER A 786 -9.13 -23.93 50.78
CA SER A 786 -9.48 -24.91 51.82
C SER A 786 -8.29 -25.43 52.65
N LYS A 787 -7.05 -25.08 52.28
CA LYS A 787 -5.82 -25.44 53.00
C LYS A 787 -5.25 -24.29 53.84
N GLU A 788 -5.71 -23.06 53.61
CA GLU A 788 -5.48 -21.87 54.44
C GLU A 788 -6.59 -21.74 55.49
#